data_AF-A0A2T4V5Z1-F1
#
_entry.id   AF-A0A2T4V5Z1-F1
#
_cell.length_a   1.000
_cell.length_b   1.000
_cell.length_c   1.000
_cell.angle_alpha   90.00
_cell.angle_beta   90.00
_cell.angle_gamma   90.00
#
_symmetry.space_group_name_H-M   'P 1'
#
loop_
_entity.id
_entity.type
_entity.pdbx_description
1 polymer ?
#
loop_
_entity_poly.entity_id
_entity_poly.type
_entity_poly.pdbx_seq_one_letter_code
_entity_poly.pdbx_strand_id
1 'polypeptide(L)'
;MAFVSCLAAPDETALTEPPSEQAPGDTPPEEGYELVSPIRLPIEVLGREGLTKSVTFTLTAQDIQNPLRLWMQVHSLSYANKASVRFNAGAWVDLSNTTVTVEGLGKSYGGIGGAFATLKLNLNVPTGALVAGTNQLTFRFNTSDERSIGYRVLKFNLLRADGSRILPDSMFEEDNPATWQPPLTDAASIAEGEKLWRTRQLVRSYKNATAIRARCMDCHAQDGRDLKYFNYSNLAIIERAKFHGMSDAEANKVASYIRTLPGVPNPGRPWNPPYQPGPGLDSKPVEQWAAGAGIDAVLERDRDILKSIFPAGITKAAVATTTNLSAREMPIAFQMPDWNHWLPSIHPKDAWGDTFVNDKLNKAYAGEGTATGVSAPLRELGAKVKAAGYTNYRLLLYYPHTLFNQYIYEFLSPRYPNATTGLDINYSRKVYSTALWHLVKTWELMQEFGLEGQQRQLFPSSRETRSWMRNNSFDSSPNLLKLPKNNSGINDNSPLMFTYFSMAWYQASLILFNGNHSDGADRNGQRPIDWSYVHGFIKDMQRYAIGTPPTNGLLTLWLVKGMQTSDNTLKPNASGSAGWSPKTAGDLSRLVAPDFMTGWTDITTQERKAILEALLSTWWDKTRQYPAADWWNGGGASTTELINGFYDSTLGNRLWYLLPQFKYLGVNPTLVNTIADWAQTIWPQANWSLVKNATCAPYSTHLRCSSETF
;
A
#
# COMPACT_ATOMS: atom_id res chain seq x y z
N MET A 1 3.78 22.90 47.09
CA MET A 1 2.91 23.90 47.74
C MET A 1 1.52 23.64 47.18
N ALA A 2 0.63 22.91 47.86
CA ALA A 2 -0.01 23.21 49.16
C ALA A 2 -0.92 24.43 49.02
N PHE A 3 -2.24 24.22 48.86
CA PHE A 3 -3.28 24.08 49.91
C PHE A 3 -3.71 25.45 50.46
N VAL A 4 -5.02 25.74 50.58
CA VAL A 4 -5.85 25.72 51.82
C VAL A 4 -7.20 26.38 51.44
N SER A 5 -8.36 26.23 52.10
CA SER A 5 -9.12 25.13 52.74
C SER A 5 -10.47 25.72 53.23
N CYS A 6 -11.46 24.89 53.58
CA CYS A 6 -12.48 25.07 54.64
C CYS A 6 -13.36 23.80 54.69
N LEU A 7 -13.28 22.93 55.71
CA LEU A 7 -13.97 22.98 57.02
C LEU A 7 -15.47 22.59 56.93
N ALA A 8 -16.06 21.71 57.76
CA ALA A 8 -15.55 20.92 58.90
C ALA A 8 -16.40 19.64 59.18
N ALA A 9 -15.92 18.80 60.11
CA ALA A 9 -16.64 17.71 60.81
C ALA A 9 -16.74 18.09 62.34
N PRO A 10 -17.13 17.26 63.35
CA PRO A 10 -17.35 15.79 63.40
C PRO A 10 -18.62 15.34 64.19
N ASP A 11 -18.82 14.02 64.38
CA ASP A 11 -18.87 13.42 65.75
C ASP A 11 -18.84 11.88 65.82
N GLU A 12 -18.49 11.36 67.00
CA GLU A 12 -18.34 9.94 67.39
C GLU A 12 -19.06 9.65 68.74
N THR A 13 -19.25 8.44 69.29
CA THR A 13 -18.93 7.04 68.93
C THR A 13 -19.95 6.11 69.62
N ALA A 14 -20.30 4.94 69.07
CA ALA A 14 -20.87 3.83 69.86
C ALA A 14 -20.74 2.44 69.19
N LEU A 15 -20.16 1.48 69.92
CA LEU A 15 -20.09 0.05 69.57
C LEU A 15 -21.23 -0.74 70.23
N THR A 16 -21.78 -1.74 69.55
CA THR A 16 -22.44 -2.91 70.18
C THR A 16 -22.25 -4.16 69.30
N GLU A 17 -22.07 -5.32 69.94
CA GLU A 17 -21.86 -6.61 69.29
C GLU A 17 -23.17 -7.21 68.72
N PRO A 18 -23.12 -8.06 67.68
CA PRO A 18 -24.28 -8.79 67.18
C PRO A 18 -24.53 -10.11 67.96
N PRO A 19 -25.80 -10.50 68.19
CA PRO A 19 -26.13 -11.82 68.73
C PRO A 19 -26.09 -12.94 67.68
N SER A 20 -26.14 -14.18 68.17
CA SER A 20 -25.76 -15.44 67.50
C SER A 20 -26.69 -15.98 66.41
N GLU A 21 -26.10 -16.85 65.57
CA GLU A 21 -26.68 -17.78 64.59
C GLU A 21 -28.07 -18.39 64.93
N GLN A 22 -28.91 -18.55 63.89
CA GLN A 22 -29.45 -19.87 63.54
C GLN A 22 -29.93 -19.98 62.07
N ALA A 23 -29.35 -20.95 61.34
CA ALA A 23 -29.82 -21.68 60.15
C ALA A 23 -30.49 -20.93 58.95
N PRO A 24 -29.85 -20.88 57.77
CA PRO A 24 -30.53 -20.61 56.50
C PRO A 24 -31.17 -21.89 55.92
N GLY A 25 -32.37 -21.77 55.35
CA GLY A 25 -33.01 -22.81 54.55
C GLY A 25 -32.95 -22.50 53.05
N ASP A 26 -32.40 -23.44 52.28
CA ASP A 26 -32.54 -23.65 50.83
C ASP A 26 -32.81 -22.42 49.92
N THR A 27 -31.75 -21.67 49.61
CA THR A 27 -31.66 -20.99 48.31
C THR A 27 -31.05 -21.95 47.28
N PRO A 28 -31.63 -22.15 46.09
CA PRO A 28 -30.98 -22.90 45.02
C PRO A 28 -29.66 -22.19 44.63
N PRO A 29 -28.60 -22.93 44.26
CA PRO A 29 -27.39 -22.30 43.75
C PRO A 29 -27.71 -21.55 42.46
N GLU A 30 -27.33 -20.27 42.38
CA GLU A 30 -27.20 -19.61 41.09
C GLU A 30 -26.21 -20.43 40.25
N GLU A 31 -26.65 -20.90 39.08
CA GLU A 31 -25.77 -21.58 38.14
C GLU A 31 -24.66 -20.61 37.75
N GLY A 32 -23.44 -20.93 38.20
CA GLY A 32 -22.25 -20.18 37.84
C GLY A 32 -22.03 -20.28 36.33
N TYR A 33 -22.50 -19.26 35.60
CA TYR A 33 -22.14 -19.07 34.20
C TYR A 33 -20.61 -18.93 34.12
N GLU A 34 -19.92 -19.99 33.70
CA GLU A 34 -18.52 -19.88 33.29
C GLU A 34 -18.43 -18.81 32.22
N LEU A 35 -17.82 -17.67 32.56
CA LEU A 35 -17.51 -16.62 31.62
C LEU A 35 -16.48 -17.15 30.63
N VAL A 36 -16.98 -17.66 29.49
CA VAL A 36 -16.16 -18.11 28.37
C VAL A 36 -15.23 -16.97 27.98
N SER A 37 -13.92 -17.15 28.20
CA SER A 37 -12.91 -16.14 27.90
C SER A 37 -13.03 -15.68 26.44
N PRO A 38 -12.95 -14.37 26.16
CA PRO A 38 -13.16 -13.85 24.82
C PRO A 38 -12.12 -14.39 23.84
N ILE A 39 -12.55 -14.60 22.60
CA ILE A 39 -11.71 -15.07 21.51
C ILE A 39 -10.79 -13.93 21.08
N ARG A 40 -9.52 -14.04 21.48
CA ARG A 40 -8.49 -13.05 21.13
C ARG A 40 -8.12 -13.13 19.64
N LEU A 41 -8.11 -11.99 18.98
CA LEU A 41 -7.79 -11.79 17.57
C LEU A 41 -6.53 -10.92 17.41
N PRO A 42 -5.66 -11.18 16.44
CA PRO A 42 -5.77 -12.22 15.42
C PRO A 42 -5.41 -13.61 15.95
N ILE A 43 -6.03 -14.65 15.39
CA ILE A 43 -5.56 -16.04 15.59
C ILE A 43 -4.33 -16.24 14.71
N GLU A 44 -3.15 -16.20 15.32
CA GLU A 44 -1.88 -16.47 14.65
C GLU A 44 -1.62 -17.99 14.54
N VAL A 45 -1.75 -18.53 13.33
CA VAL A 45 -1.43 -19.92 12.99
C VAL A 45 -0.04 -19.94 12.36
N LEU A 46 0.98 -19.69 13.20
CA LEU A 46 2.38 -19.48 12.79
C LEU A 46 3.30 -20.53 13.44
N GLY A 47 4.11 -21.23 12.66
CA GLY A 47 5.09 -22.22 13.11
C GLY A 47 5.41 -23.27 12.03
N ARG A 48 5.61 -24.53 12.46
CA ARG A 48 5.83 -25.66 11.54
C ARG A 48 4.54 -26.11 10.84
N GLU A 49 4.72 -26.80 9.72
CA GLU A 49 3.61 -27.48 9.02
C GLU A 49 2.89 -28.49 9.93
N GLY A 50 1.57 -28.56 9.81
CA GLY A 50 0.69 -29.31 10.70
C GLY A 50 0.24 -28.54 11.97
N LEU A 51 0.80 -27.37 12.28
CA LEU A 51 0.40 -26.58 13.45
C LEU A 51 -1.10 -26.24 13.44
N THR A 52 -1.77 -26.43 14.58
CA THR A 52 -3.18 -26.06 14.79
C THR A 52 -3.38 -24.99 15.86
N LYS A 53 -4.47 -24.23 15.73
CA LYS A 53 -5.04 -23.36 16.78
C LYS A 53 -6.55 -23.61 16.86
N SER A 54 -7.10 -23.75 18.06
CA SER A 54 -8.54 -23.91 18.27
C SER A 54 -9.11 -22.73 19.04
N VAL A 55 -10.38 -22.41 18.75
CA VAL A 55 -11.23 -21.51 19.54
C VAL A 55 -12.57 -22.20 19.81
N THR A 56 -13.25 -21.80 20.88
CA THR A 56 -14.54 -22.38 21.31
C THR A 56 -15.60 -21.30 21.43
N PHE A 57 -16.83 -21.64 21.06
CA PHE A 57 -18.00 -20.78 21.19
C PHE A 57 -19.27 -21.61 21.38
N THR A 58 -20.32 -21.01 21.93
CA THR A 58 -21.61 -21.67 22.16
C THR A 58 -22.63 -21.22 21.12
N LEU A 59 -23.45 -22.15 20.63
CA LEU A 59 -24.59 -21.88 19.74
C LEU A 59 -25.90 -22.27 20.40
N THR A 60 -26.98 -21.53 20.13
CA THR A 60 -28.32 -21.93 20.57
C THR A 60 -28.89 -23.03 19.67
N ALA A 61 -29.95 -23.70 20.13
CA ALA A 61 -30.72 -24.61 19.29
C ALA A 61 -31.37 -23.93 18.07
N GLN A 62 -31.54 -22.60 18.09
CA GLN A 62 -32.08 -21.83 16.98
C GLN A 62 -31.01 -21.55 15.90
N ASP A 63 -29.76 -21.31 16.30
CA ASP A 63 -28.67 -20.97 15.37
C ASP A 63 -28.33 -22.10 14.40
N ILE A 64 -28.45 -23.36 14.85
CA ILE A 64 -28.15 -24.55 14.05
C ILE A 64 -29.30 -25.03 13.15
N GLN A 65 -30.46 -24.37 13.17
CA GLN A 65 -31.62 -24.80 12.34
C GLN A 65 -31.44 -24.52 10.85
N ASN A 66 -30.51 -23.63 10.48
CA ASN A 66 -30.32 -23.16 9.11
C ASN A 66 -28.86 -23.37 8.66
N PRO A 67 -28.59 -23.56 7.36
CA PRO A 67 -27.22 -23.62 6.83
C PRO A 67 -26.41 -22.36 7.17
N LEU A 68 -25.24 -22.56 7.75
CA LEU A 68 -24.33 -21.49 8.16
C LEU A 68 -23.13 -21.35 7.23
N ARG A 69 -22.54 -20.15 7.20
CA ARG A 69 -21.26 -19.88 6.55
C ARG A 69 -20.27 -19.34 7.58
N LEU A 70 -19.06 -19.87 7.58
CA LEU A 70 -17.93 -19.25 8.28
C LEU A 70 -17.38 -18.12 7.40
N TRP A 71 -17.60 -16.88 7.83
CA TRP A 71 -16.96 -15.70 7.24
C TRP A 71 -15.64 -15.42 7.97
N MET A 72 -14.58 -15.11 7.23
CA MET A 72 -13.26 -14.81 7.79
C MET A 72 -12.56 -13.70 7.01
N GLN A 73 -11.89 -12.78 7.73
CA GLN A 73 -10.85 -11.92 7.17
C GLN A 73 -9.48 -12.53 7.51
N VAL A 74 -8.73 -12.97 6.50
CA VAL A 74 -7.50 -13.77 6.67
C VAL A 74 -6.31 -13.13 5.96
N HIS A 75 -5.20 -12.98 6.67
CA HIS A 75 -3.93 -12.45 6.16
C HIS A 75 -2.95 -13.56 5.80
N SER A 76 -2.23 -13.39 4.69
CA SER A 76 -1.18 -14.27 4.19
C SER A 76 -1.67 -15.66 3.73
N LEU A 77 -2.81 -15.75 3.03
CA LEU A 77 -3.16 -16.95 2.24
C LEU A 77 -2.52 -16.88 0.84
N SER A 78 -1.21 -17.06 0.82
CA SER A 78 -0.33 -16.87 -0.35
C SER A 78 -0.37 -17.99 -1.40
N TYR A 79 -1.09 -19.10 -1.15
CA TYR A 79 -1.30 -20.19 -2.11
C TYR A 79 -2.49 -21.07 -1.67
N ALA A 80 -3.08 -21.79 -2.63
CA ALA A 80 -4.14 -22.74 -2.36
C ALA A 80 -3.69 -23.85 -1.40
N ASN A 81 -4.60 -24.32 -0.55
CA ASN A 81 -4.38 -25.38 0.44
C ASN A 81 -3.27 -25.09 1.47
N LYS A 82 -2.82 -23.83 1.60
CA LYS A 82 -1.92 -23.39 2.69
C LYS A 82 -2.52 -23.62 4.08
N ALA A 83 -3.84 -23.48 4.17
CA ALA A 83 -4.60 -23.51 5.39
C ALA A 83 -5.76 -24.48 5.28
N SER A 84 -6.20 -25.02 6.40
CA SER A 84 -7.47 -25.74 6.52
C SER A 84 -8.20 -25.41 7.81
N VAL A 85 -9.51 -25.66 7.80
CA VAL A 85 -10.43 -25.43 8.91
C VAL A 85 -11.16 -26.74 9.23
N ARG A 86 -11.40 -26.99 10.51
CA ARG A 86 -12.22 -28.11 11.00
C ARG A 86 -13.22 -27.60 12.02
N PHE A 87 -14.46 -28.06 11.90
CA PHE A 87 -15.54 -27.85 12.87
C PHE A 87 -15.66 -29.10 13.73
N ASN A 88 -15.58 -28.95 15.05
CA ASN A 88 -15.63 -30.03 16.03
C ASN A 88 -14.68 -31.20 15.66
N ALA A 89 -15.16 -32.44 15.71
CA ALA A 89 -14.44 -33.65 15.30
C ALA A 89 -14.59 -33.98 13.80
N GLY A 90 -15.10 -33.05 12.98
CA GLY A 90 -15.36 -33.26 11.55
C GLY A 90 -14.10 -33.37 10.68
N ALA A 91 -14.30 -33.47 9.36
CA ALA A 91 -13.22 -33.47 8.39
C ALA A 91 -12.52 -32.10 8.30
N TRP A 92 -11.25 -32.11 7.90
CA TRP A 92 -10.53 -30.90 7.50
C TRP A 92 -11.04 -30.41 6.14
N VAL A 93 -11.32 -29.12 6.03
CA VAL A 93 -11.63 -28.45 4.78
C VAL A 93 -10.47 -27.53 4.42
N ASP A 94 -9.75 -27.87 3.35
CA ASP A 94 -8.66 -27.04 2.81
C ASP A 94 -9.21 -25.74 2.22
N LEU A 95 -8.49 -24.63 2.39
CA LEU A 95 -8.86 -23.31 1.88
C LEU A 95 -8.22 -23.06 0.51
N SER A 96 -9.05 -22.92 -0.52
CA SER A 96 -8.65 -22.65 -1.90
C SER A 96 -9.75 -21.86 -2.63
N ASN A 97 -9.43 -21.32 -3.82
CA ASN A 97 -10.41 -20.62 -4.64
C ASN A 97 -11.57 -21.52 -5.16
N THR A 98 -11.56 -22.83 -4.89
CA THR A 98 -12.68 -23.75 -5.19
C THR A 98 -13.50 -24.15 -3.96
N THR A 99 -12.95 -24.00 -2.74
CA THR A 99 -13.64 -24.37 -1.48
C THR A 99 -14.22 -23.18 -0.73
N VAL A 100 -13.72 -21.97 -0.98
CA VAL A 100 -14.25 -20.72 -0.41
C VAL A 100 -14.68 -19.72 -1.48
N THR A 101 -15.68 -18.91 -1.17
CA THR A 101 -15.99 -17.71 -1.95
C THR A 101 -15.18 -16.54 -1.43
N VAL A 102 -14.23 -16.04 -2.22
CA VAL A 102 -13.53 -14.77 -1.95
C VAL A 102 -14.46 -13.60 -2.26
N GLU A 103 -14.54 -12.61 -1.38
CA GLU A 103 -15.38 -11.42 -1.55
C GLU A 103 -14.68 -10.29 -2.35
N GLY A 104 -15.50 -9.44 -2.97
CA GLY A 104 -15.11 -8.13 -3.51
C GLY A 104 -13.91 -8.17 -4.45
N LEU A 105 -13.08 -7.11 -4.37
CA LEU A 105 -11.91 -6.95 -5.21
C LEU A 105 -10.80 -7.97 -4.91
N GLY A 106 -10.79 -8.60 -3.74
CA GLY A 106 -9.90 -9.73 -3.44
C GLY A 106 -10.08 -10.89 -4.42
N LYS A 107 -11.31 -11.15 -4.87
CA LYS A 107 -11.61 -12.11 -5.94
C LYS A 107 -11.11 -11.62 -7.30
N SER A 108 -11.38 -10.36 -7.65
CA SER A 108 -10.95 -9.77 -8.92
C SER A 108 -9.43 -9.79 -9.10
N TYR A 109 -8.67 -9.58 -8.02
CA TYR A 109 -7.21 -9.57 -8.03
C TYR A 109 -6.58 -10.94 -7.68
N GLY A 110 -7.28 -12.04 -7.98
CA GLY A 110 -6.72 -13.41 -8.02
C GLY A 110 -7.11 -14.35 -6.86
N GLY A 111 -7.77 -13.84 -5.82
CA GLY A 111 -8.17 -14.63 -4.65
C GLY A 111 -6.99 -15.13 -3.83
N ILE A 112 -7.07 -16.36 -3.32
CA ILE A 112 -5.99 -17.03 -2.59
C ILE A 112 -4.78 -17.22 -3.54
N GLY A 113 -3.62 -16.69 -3.13
CA GLY A 113 -2.41 -16.57 -3.96
C GLY A 113 -2.36 -15.37 -4.91
N GLY A 114 -3.41 -14.54 -4.94
CA GLY A 114 -3.49 -13.31 -5.72
C GLY A 114 -2.70 -12.14 -5.12
N ALA A 115 -3.11 -10.92 -5.47
CA ALA A 115 -2.39 -9.70 -5.10
C ALA A 115 -2.79 -9.11 -3.75
N PHE A 116 -4.02 -9.38 -3.28
CA PHE A 116 -4.48 -8.94 -1.95
C PHE A 116 -3.89 -9.87 -0.87
N ALA A 117 -3.05 -9.31 0.00
CA ALA A 117 -2.43 -10.03 1.10
C ALA A 117 -3.42 -10.40 2.21
N THR A 118 -4.50 -9.61 2.36
CA THR A 118 -5.63 -9.91 3.25
C THR A 118 -6.90 -10.11 2.44
N LEU A 119 -7.56 -11.25 2.64
CA LEU A 119 -8.78 -11.65 1.92
C LEU A 119 -9.96 -11.76 2.87
N LYS A 120 -11.16 -11.46 2.37
CA LYS A 120 -12.43 -11.81 3.03
C LYS A 120 -13.01 -13.04 2.34
N LEU A 121 -13.35 -14.06 3.12
CA LEU A 121 -13.71 -15.40 2.64
C LEU A 121 -15.03 -15.85 3.26
N ASN A 122 -15.86 -16.52 2.48
CA ASN A 122 -16.98 -17.32 2.98
C ASN A 122 -16.72 -18.80 2.71
N LEU A 123 -16.76 -19.62 3.76
CA LEU A 123 -16.74 -21.08 3.71
C LEU A 123 -18.12 -21.60 4.14
N ASN A 124 -18.76 -22.46 3.34
CA ASN A 124 -19.98 -23.14 3.78
C ASN A 124 -19.64 -24.10 4.93
N VAL A 125 -20.38 -24.02 6.04
CA VAL A 125 -20.24 -24.99 7.13
C VAL A 125 -20.88 -26.31 6.68
N PRO A 126 -20.18 -27.47 6.78
CA PRO A 126 -20.78 -28.75 6.41
C PRO A 126 -22.00 -29.08 7.29
N THR A 127 -23.03 -29.70 6.70
CA THR A 127 -24.27 -30.07 7.41
C THR A 127 -23.97 -30.95 8.62
N GLY A 128 -24.52 -30.58 9.78
CA GLY A 128 -24.31 -31.31 11.04
C GLY A 128 -22.92 -31.14 11.68
N ALA A 129 -22.03 -30.30 11.11
CA ALA A 129 -20.69 -30.10 11.67
C ALA A 129 -20.65 -29.19 12.92
N LEU A 130 -21.74 -28.45 13.18
CA LEU A 130 -21.97 -27.64 14.38
C LEU A 130 -23.22 -28.14 15.12
N VAL A 131 -23.22 -28.02 16.44
CA VAL A 131 -24.27 -28.50 17.36
C VAL A 131 -24.78 -27.37 18.26
N ALA A 132 -25.92 -27.57 18.91
CA ALA A 132 -26.34 -26.70 20.01
C ALA A 132 -25.42 -26.92 21.22
N GLY A 133 -25.12 -25.85 21.96
CA GLY A 133 -24.09 -25.87 23.01
C GLY A 133 -22.70 -25.55 22.48
N THR A 134 -21.67 -26.06 23.15
CA THR A 134 -20.25 -25.75 22.89
C THR A 134 -19.76 -26.38 21.58
N ASN A 135 -19.13 -25.56 20.74
CA ASN A 135 -18.47 -25.96 19.51
C ASN A 135 -17.00 -25.55 19.54
N GLN A 136 -16.15 -26.28 18.81
CA GLN A 136 -14.76 -25.95 18.55
C GLN A 136 -14.53 -25.68 17.06
N LEU A 137 -13.80 -24.60 16.77
CA LEU A 137 -13.29 -24.29 15.43
C LEU A 137 -11.77 -24.39 15.45
N THR A 138 -11.20 -25.36 14.73
CA THR A 138 -9.75 -25.53 14.59
C THR A 138 -9.26 -25.01 13.25
N PHE A 139 -8.21 -24.20 13.28
CA PHE A 139 -7.44 -23.73 12.14
C PHE A 139 -6.12 -24.48 12.06
N ARG A 140 -5.64 -24.82 10.86
CA ARG A 140 -4.34 -25.50 10.63
C ARG A 140 -3.52 -24.83 9.54
N PHE A 141 -2.21 -24.73 9.75
CA PHE A 141 -1.23 -24.45 8.70
C PHE A 141 -0.76 -25.77 8.09
N ASN A 142 -1.09 -26.00 6.82
CA ASN A 142 -0.95 -27.32 6.19
C ASN A 142 0.50 -27.62 5.80
N THR A 143 1.13 -26.79 4.99
CA THR A 143 2.45 -27.00 4.39
C THR A 143 3.18 -25.67 4.20
N SER A 144 4.52 -25.68 4.34
CA SER A 144 5.34 -24.50 4.03
C SER A 144 5.94 -24.58 2.62
N ASP A 145 5.92 -23.44 1.92
CA ASP A 145 6.57 -23.14 0.64
C ASP A 145 8.04 -22.72 0.81
N GLU A 146 8.64 -23.01 1.97
CA GLU A 146 9.97 -22.56 2.37
C GLU A 146 10.16 -21.04 2.39
N ARG A 147 9.07 -20.29 2.54
CA ARG A 147 9.09 -18.81 2.68
C ARG A 147 8.17 -18.31 3.77
N SER A 148 6.99 -18.89 3.86
CA SER A 148 6.00 -18.51 4.86
C SER A 148 5.98 -19.49 6.03
N ILE A 149 5.76 -18.93 7.22
CA ILE A 149 5.62 -19.66 8.48
C ILE A 149 4.16 -19.86 8.89
N GLY A 150 3.18 -19.44 8.07
CA GLY A 150 1.76 -19.59 8.40
C GLY A 150 0.89 -18.44 7.89
N TYR A 151 -0.21 -18.18 8.60
CA TYR A 151 -1.22 -17.16 8.28
C TYR A 151 -1.90 -16.63 9.55
N ARG A 152 -2.76 -15.62 9.41
CA ARG A 152 -3.53 -15.03 10.52
C ARG A 152 -5.01 -14.92 10.19
N VAL A 153 -5.89 -15.32 11.10
CA VAL A 153 -7.32 -14.98 11.02
C VAL A 153 -7.51 -13.68 11.81
N LEU A 154 -7.78 -12.58 11.12
CA LEU A 154 -7.89 -11.24 11.71
C LEU A 154 -9.26 -11.00 12.33
N LYS A 155 -10.32 -11.47 11.67
CA LYS A 155 -11.73 -11.38 12.09
C LYS A 155 -12.44 -12.64 11.59
N PHE A 156 -13.42 -13.17 12.32
CA PHE A 156 -14.33 -14.18 11.79
C PHE A 156 -15.71 -14.10 12.42
N ASN A 157 -16.72 -14.69 11.79
CA ASN A 157 -18.05 -14.89 12.38
C ASN A 157 -18.76 -16.06 11.69
N LEU A 158 -19.84 -16.57 12.29
CA LEU A 158 -20.79 -17.44 11.61
C LEU A 158 -21.94 -16.58 11.08
N LEU A 159 -22.18 -16.66 9.77
CA LEU A 159 -23.23 -15.92 9.08
C LEU A 159 -24.38 -16.84 8.69
N ARG A 160 -25.61 -16.35 8.87
CA ARG A 160 -26.82 -16.98 8.28
C ARG A 160 -26.89 -16.69 6.78
N ALA A 161 -27.92 -17.22 6.11
CA ALA A 161 -28.13 -17.02 4.67
C ALA A 161 -28.26 -15.54 4.26
N ASP A 162 -28.90 -14.73 5.11
CA ASP A 162 -29.08 -13.28 4.95
C ASP A 162 -27.82 -12.43 5.23
N GLY A 163 -26.75 -13.05 5.74
CA GLY A 163 -25.52 -12.37 6.14
C GLY A 163 -25.52 -11.84 7.58
N SER A 164 -26.58 -12.08 8.37
CA SER A 164 -26.60 -11.74 9.79
C SER A 164 -25.55 -12.54 10.58
N ARG A 165 -24.83 -11.86 11.47
CA ARG A 165 -23.85 -12.47 12.39
C ARG A 165 -24.57 -13.28 13.47
N ILE A 166 -23.94 -14.35 13.92
CA ILE A 166 -24.39 -15.18 15.04
C ILE A 166 -23.56 -14.89 16.29
N LEU A 167 -22.24 -14.81 16.15
CA LEU A 167 -21.36 -14.56 17.29
C LEU A 167 -21.38 -13.05 17.60
N PRO A 168 -21.73 -12.62 18.84
CA PRO A 168 -21.78 -11.21 19.19
C PRO A 168 -20.37 -10.62 19.22
N ASP A 169 -20.24 -9.31 18.94
CA ASP A 169 -18.93 -8.65 18.91
C ASP A 169 -18.23 -8.68 20.28
N SER A 170 -18.97 -8.79 21.40
CA SER A 170 -18.44 -8.99 22.76
C SER A 170 -17.74 -10.33 23.00
N MET A 171 -17.90 -11.30 22.09
CA MET A 171 -17.15 -12.57 22.13
C MET A 171 -15.69 -12.40 21.70
N PHE A 172 -15.30 -11.26 21.13
CA PHE A 172 -13.98 -11.03 20.56
C PHE A 172 -13.20 -9.94 21.30
N GLU A 173 -11.89 -10.15 21.44
CA GLU A 173 -10.94 -9.18 22.01
C GLU A 173 -9.81 -8.94 20.99
N GLU A 174 -9.38 -7.70 20.77
CA GLU A 174 -8.15 -7.45 19.99
C GLU A 174 -6.91 -7.60 20.88
N ASP A 175 -5.96 -8.43 20.46
CA ASP A 175 -4.63 -8.53 21.07
C ASP A 175 -3.89 -7.19 20.94
N ASN A 176 -3.73 -6.48 22.05
CA ASN A 176 -3.22 -5.12 22.09
C ASN A 176 -1.68 -5.09 22.23
N PRO A 177 -0.92 -4.68 21.19
CA PRO A 177 0.54 -4.69 21.25
C PRO A 177 1.18 -3.71 22.25
N ALA A 178 0.40 -2.80 22.82
CA ALA A 178 0.86 -1.92 23.89
C ALA A 178 1.05 -2.66 25.24
N THR A 179 0.45 -3.84 25.42
CA THR A 179 0.60 -4.64 26.66
C THR A 179 1.72 -5.68 26.57
N TRP A 180 2.18 -6.02 25.36
CA TRP A 180 3.15 -7.07 25.11
C TRP A 180 4.50 -6.82 25.80
N GLN A 181 4.91 -7.75 26.67
CA GLN A 181 6.21 -7.73 27.35
C GLN A 181 7.27 -8.54 26.57
N PRO A 182 8.57 -8.31 26.78
CA PRO A 182 9.61 -9.18 26.23
C PRO A 182 9.51 -10.58 26.86
N PRO A 183 9.72 -11.69 26.11
CA PRO A 183 9.71 -13.04 26.68
C PRO A 183 10.74 -13.28 27.78
N LEU A 184 11.88 -12.58 27.73
CA LEU A 184 12.95 -12.58 28.73
C LEU A 184 13.27 -11.13 29.10
N THR A 185 13.25 -10.82 30.39
CA THR A 185 13.43 -9.45 30.91
C THR A 185 14.86 -9.12 31.34
N ASP A 186 15.75 -10.12 31.42
CA ASP A 186 17.11 -9.91 31.90
C ASP A 186 18.03 -9.30 30.81
N ALA A 187 18.94 -8.44 31.24
CA ALA A 187 19.82 -7.68 30.35
C ALA A 187 20.78 -8.57 29.55
N ALA A 188 21.17 -9.74 30.07
CA ALA A 188 22.08 -10.66 29.37
C ALA A 188 21.39 -11.38 28.21
N SER A 189 20.15 -11.82 28.39
CA SER A 189 19.30 -12.37 27.34
C SER A 189 18.99 -11.35 26.25
N ILE A 190 18.72 -10.09 26.62
CA ILE A 190 18.48 -8.99 25.68
C ILE A 190 19.75 -8.69 24.85
N ALA A 191 20.91 -8.59 25.49
CA ALA A 191 22.18 -8.34 24.81
C ALA A 191 22.60 -9.50 23.88
N GLU A 192 22.40 -10.75 24.31
CA GLU A 192 22.63 -11.91 23.43
C GLU A 192 21.61 -11.96 22.29
N GLY A 193 20.38 -11.48 22.49
CA GLY A 193 19.37 -11.29 21.45
C GLY A 193 19.83 -10.33 20.35
N GLU A 194 20.44 -9.20 20.71
CA GLU A 194 21.06 -8.28 19.75
C GLU A 194 22.21 -8.95 18.99
N LYS A 195 23.11 -9.63 19.70
CA LYS A 195 24.24 -10.35 19.11
C LYS A 195 23.76 -11.40 18.10
N LEU A 196 22.74 -12.18 18.44
CA LEU A 196 22.12 -13.15 17.54
C LEU A 196 21.52 -12.48 16.30
N TRP A 197 20.74 -11.42 16.47
CA TRP A 197 20.15 -10.63 15.38
C TRP A 197 21.20 -10.16 14.35
N ARG A 198 22.36 -9.72 14.84
CA ARG A 198 23.45 -9.17 14.03
C ARG A 198 24.39 -10.22 13.42
N THR A 199 24.64 -11.33 14.12
CA THR A 199 25.79 -12.20 13.78
C THR A 199 25.45 -13.66 13.49
N ARG A 200 24.28 -14.16 13.92
CA ARG A 200 23.94 -15.59 13.85
C ARG A 200 23.90 -16.08 12.40
N GLN A 201 24.72 -17.07 12.09
CA GLN A 201 24.64 -17.80 10.83
C GLN A 201 23.24 -18.43 10.68
N LEU A 202 22.51 -18.05 9.63
CA LEU A 202 21.14 -18.51 9.36
C LEU A 202 21.12 -19.63 8.30
N VAL A 203 20.01 -20.34 8.19
CA VAL A 203 19.70 -21.25 7.06
C VAL A 203 18.49 -20.77 6.26
N ARG A 204 18.31 -21.29 5.03
CA ARG A 204 17.16 -20.95 4.17
C ARG A 204 15.82 -21.20 4.85
N SER A 205 15.61 -22.40 5.36
CA SER A 205 14.38 -22.82 6.03
C SER A 205 14.67 -24.00 6.97
N TYR A 206 13.70 -24.40 7.81
CA TYR A 206 13.79 -25.65 8.56
C TYR A 206 13.73 -26.91 7.67
N LYS A 207 13.30 -26.77 6.42
CA LYS A 207 13.26 -27.85 5.41
C LYS A 207 14.54 -27.89 4.56
N ASN A 208 15.27 -26.77 4.51
CA ASN A 208 16.49 -26.58 3.74
C ASN A 208 17.55 -25.89 4.60
N ALA A 209 18.40 -26.72 5.22
CA ALA A 209 19.47 -26.31 6.10
C ALA A 209 20.67 -25.66 5.37
N THR A 210 20.57 -25.31 4.08
CA THR A 210 21.61 -24.54 3.39
C THR A 210 21.81 -23.20 4.08
N ALA A 211 23.04 -22.96 4.52
CA ALA A 211 23.47 -21.71 5.14
C ALA A 211 23.31 -20.52 4.17
N ILE A 212 22.85 -19.37 4.69
CA ILE A 212 22.72 -18.12 3.94
C ILE A 212 23.74 -17.08 4.43
N ARG A 213 24.28 -16.27 3.51
CA ARG A 213 25.28 -15.24 3.81
C ARG A 213 24.70 -14.09 4.63
N ALA A 214 23.42 -13.79 4.45
CA ALA A 214 22.73 -12.77 5.23
C ALA A 214 22.54 -13.12 6.72
N ARG A 215 22.30 -12.08 7.51
CA ARG A 215 21.86 -12.08 8.91
C ARG A 215 20.47 -11.44 9.02
N CYS A 216 19.84 -11.43 10.20
CA CYS A 216 18.52 -10.80 10.34
C CYS A 216 18.58 -9.31 9.98
N MET A 217 19.59 -8.59 10.49
CA MET A 217 19.86 -7.17 10.21
C MET A 217 20.13 -6.82 8.73
N ASP A 218 20.48 -7.81 7.90
CA ASP A 218 20.74 -7.60 6.48
C ASP A 218 19.43 -7.43 5.68
N CYS A 219 18.42 -8.25 5.99
CA CYS A 219 17.10 -8.24 5.34
C CYS A 219 16.11 -7.25 5.95
N HIS A 220 16.10 -7.15 7.29
CA HIS A 220 15.23 -6.25 8.06
C HIS A 220 15.91 -4.90 8.30
N ALA A 221 15.35 -4.03 9.14
CA ALA A 221 16.10 -2.88 9.63
C ALA A 221 17.33 -3.33 10.45
N GLN A 222 18.41 -2.55 10.46
CA GLN A 222 19.69 -2.96 11.08
C GLN A 222 19.58 -3.37 12.57
N ASP A 223 18.64 -2.77 13.31
CA ASP A 223 18.29 -3.04 14.71
C ASP A 223 16.97 -3.82 14.85
N GLY A 224 16.29 -4.11 13.75
CA GLY A 224 14.97 -4.75 13.73
C GLY A 224 13.83 -3.85 14.20
N ARG A 225 14.01 -2.52 14.19
CA ARG A 225 12.93 -1.57 14.50
C ARG A 225 11.67 -1.77 13.68
N ASP A 226 11.75 -2.31 12.47
CA ASP A 226 10.60 -2.62 11.61
C ASP A 226 9.67 -3.65 12.25
N LEU A 227 10.24 -4.69 12.89
CA LEU A 227 9.47 -5.71 13.57
C LEU A 227 8.71 -5.14 14.78
N LYS A 228 9.32 -4.19 15.51
CA LYS A 228 8.62 -3.46 16.58
C LYS A 228 7.60 -2.47 16.02
N TYR A 229 7.98 -1.68 15.01
CA TYR A 229 7.16 -0.63 14.41
C TYR A 229 5.83 -1.15 13.86
N PHE A 230 5.90 -2.24 13.09
CA PHE A 230 4.73 -2.91 12.52
C PHE A 230 4.09 -3.93 13.48
N ASN A 231 4.46 -3.97 14.76
CA ASN A 231 3.94 -4.90 15.77
C ASN A 231 3.89 -6.36 15.30
N TYR A 232 5.03 -6.88 14.83
CA TYR A 232 5.19 -8.34 14.78
C TYR A 232 5.15 -8.87 16.22
N SER A 233 4.29 -9.87 16.44
CA SER A 233 4.11 -10.49 17.75
C SER A 233 5.38 -11.23 18.19
N ASN A 234 5.50 -11.47 19.50
CA ASN A 234 6.60 -12.30 20.00
C ASN A 234 6.58 -13.70 19.36
N LEU A 235 5.40 -14.30 19.15
CA LEU A 235 5.24 -15.57 18.44
C LEU A 235 5.77 -15.51 17.00
N ALA A 236 5.40 -14.48 16.24
CA ALA A 236 5.84 -14.31 14.86
C ALA A 236 7.37 -14.15 14.74
N ILE A 237 7.99 -13.41 15.68
CA ILE A 237 9.46 -13.25 15.73
C ILE A 237 10.13 -14.58 16.11
N ILE A 238 9.62 -15.27 17.14
CA ILE A 238 10.16 -16.56 17.62
C ILE A 238 10.11 -17.62 16.53
N GLU A 239 8.94 -17.84 15.92
CA GLU A 239 8.78 -18.87 14.88
C GLU A 239 9.53 -18.51 13.60
N ARG A 240 9.73 -17.22 13.29
CA ARG A 240 10.58 -16.82 12.16
C ARG A 240 12.07 -17.05 12.44
N ALA A 241 12.54 -16.80 13.66
CA ALA A 241 13.90 -17.11 14.08
C ALA A 241 14.16 -18.64 14.01
N LYS A 242 13.23 -19.45 14.51
CA LYS A 242 13.27 -20.93 14.43
C LYS A 242 13.27 -21.44 13.00
N PHE A 243 12.46 -20.84 12.13
CA PHE A 243 12.44 -21.14 10.70
C PHE A 243 13.82 -20.96 10.03
N HIS A 244 14.64 -20.01 10.52
CA HIS A 244 16.00 -19.77 10.03
C HIS A 244 17.11 -20.47 10.86
N GLY A 245 16.76 -21.49 11.65
CA GLY A 245 17.72 -22.39 12.30
C GLY A 245 18.19 -21.97 13.69
N MET A 246 17.44 -21.10 14.37
CA MET A 246 17.62 -20.83 15.80
C MET A 246 16.86 -21.85 16.67
N SER A 247 17.37 -22.12 17.87
CA SER A 247 16.65 -22.81 18.95
C SER A 247 15.58 -21.92 19.58
N ASP A 248 14.66 -22.50 20.35
CA ASP A 248 13.64 -21.74 21.10
C ASP A 248 14.27 -20.70 22.04
N ALA A 249 15.38 -21.03 22.70
CA ALA A 249 16.08 -20.12 23.62
C ALA A 249 16.73 -18.93 22.89
N GLU A 250 17.39 -19.17 21.75
CA GLU A 250 17.91 -18.09 20.88
C GLU A 250 16.78 -17.20 20.34
N ALA A 251 15.68 -17.82 19.89
CA ALA A 251 14.54 -17.11 19.32
C ALA A 251 13.82 -16.21 20.34
N ASN A 252 13.66 -16.67 21.59
CA ASN A 252 13.11 -15.86 22.68
C ASN A 252 14.00 -14.66 23.03
N LYS A 253 15.34 -14.83 23.00
CA LYS A 253 16.29 -13.72 23.19
C LYS A 253 16.16 -12.65 22.10
N VAL A 254 16.07 -13.06 20.83
CA VAL A 254 15.83 -12.13 19.71
C VAL A 254 14.50 -11.38 19.86
N ALA A 255 13.40 -12.07 20.17
CA ALA A 255 12.11 -11.41 20.40
C ALA A 255 12.13 -10.44 21.58
N SER A 256 12.90 -10.76 22.64
CA SER A 256 13.09 -9.88 23.80
C SER A 256 13.84 -8.61 23.40
N TYR A 257 14.98 -8.74 22.70
CA TYR A 257 15.72 -7.60 22.14
C TYR A 257 14.81 -6.66 21.34
N ILE A 258 14.11 -7.19 20.33
CA ILE A 258 13.20 -6.40 19.46
C ILE A 258 12.14 -5.68 20.28
N ARG A 259 11.51 -6.33 21.27
CA ARG A 259 10.50 -5.70 22.12
C ARG A 259 11.07 -4.54 22.94
N THR A 260 12.30 -4.69 23.45
CA THR A 260 12.98 -3.70 24.30
C THR A 260 13.62 -2.52 23.57
N LEU A 261 13.66 -2.49 22.23
CA LEU A 261 14.28 -1.40 21.45
C LEU A 261 13.83 0.00 21.92
N PRO A 262 14.75 0.88 22.36
CA PRO A 262 14.40 2.18 22.94
C PRO A 262 13.97 3.19 21.87
N GLY A 263 12.99 4.04 22.19
CA GLY A 263 12.56 5.15 21.34
C GLY A 263 11.91 4.79 19.99
N VAL A 264 11.70 3.50 19.70
CA VAL A 264 11.00 3.03 18.50
C VAL A 264 9.48 3.01 18.77
N PRO A 265 8.67 3.85 18.08
CA PRO A 265 7.21 3.78 18.19
C PRO A 265 6.69 2.51 17.51
N ASN A 266 5.53 2.02 17.94
CA ASN A 266 4.88 0.83 17.39
C ASN A 266 3.42 1.07 16.93
N PRO A 267 3.19 1.91 15.90
CA PRO A 267 1.84 2.26 15.46
C PRO A 267 1.21 1.25 14.48
N GLY A 268 1.99 0.34 13.88
CA GLY A 268 1.52 -0.52 12.79
C GLY A 268 0.90 -1.85 13.22
N ARG A 269 0.58 -2.68 12.21
CA ARG A 269 0.27 -4.12 12.31
C ARG A 269 0.88 -4.85 11.10
N PRO A 270 1.26 -6.14 11.19
CA PRO A 270 1.95 -6.84 10.10
C PRO A 270 1.12 -7.05 8.82
N TRP A 271 -0.20 -6.90 8.91
CA TRP A 271 -1.16 -7.01 7.81
C TRP A 271 -1.60 -5.64 7.26
N ASN A 272 -1.27 -4.54 7.93
CA ASN A 272 -1.58 -3.18 7.48
C ASN A 272 -0.46 -2.70 6.55
N PRO A 273 -0.75 -2.37 5.28
CA PRO A 273 0.31 -1.98 4.37
C PRO A 273 0.96 -0.63 4.73
N PRO A 274 2.29 -0.54 4.68
CA PRO A 274 2.98 0.74 4.83
C PRO A 274 2.46 1.78 3.85
N TYR A 275 2.15 2.96 4.37
CA TYR A 275 1.59 4.08 3.61
C TYR A 275 0.30 3.76 2.83
N GLN A 276 -0.50 2.75 3.22
CA GLN A 276 -1.88 2.61 2.74
C GLN A 276 -2.60 3.96 2.97
N PRO A 277 -3.04 4.67 1.91
CA PRO A 277 -3.64 5.99 2.09
C PRO A 277 -5.07 5.85 2.62
N GLY A 278 -5.53 6.88 3.32
CA GLY A 278 -6.85 6.92 3.94
C GLY A 278 -6.99 8.09 4.92
N PRO A 279 -8.22 8.35 5.39
CA PRO A 279 -8.51 9.56 6.17
C PRO A 279 -7.78 9.60 7.53
N GLY A 280 -7.27 10.80 7.88
CA GLY A 280 -6.67 11.12 9.16
C GLY A 280 -5.17 10.82 9.29
N LEU A 281 -4.45 10.53 8.19
CA LEU A 281 -3.00 10.29 8.23
C LEU A 281 -2.18 11.56 8.44
N ASP A 282 -2.61 12.68 7.89
CA ASP A 282 -1.94 13.97 8.02
C ASP A 282 -2.14 14.60 9.40
N SER A 283 -3.15 14.16 10.16
CA SER A 283 -3.36 14.54 11.57
C SER A 283 -2.57 13.70 12.58
N LYS A 284 -2.10 12.49 12.20
CA LYS A 284 -1.22 11.68 13.07
C LYS A 284 0.20 12.26 13.12
N PRO A 285 1.00 11.99 14.17
CA PRO A 285 2.43 12.33 14.18
C PRO A 285 3.19 11.73 12.98
N VAL A 286 4.26 12.40 12.53
CA VAL A 286 4.98 12.01 11.30
C VAL A 286 5.63 10.63 11.41
N GLU A 287 6.15 10.30 12.59
CA GLU A 287 6.70 8.99 12.93
C GLU A 287 5.65 7.86 12.91
N GLN A 288 4.36 8.16 12.80
CA GLN A 288 3.30 7.18 12.62
C GLN A 288 2.82 7.05 11.16
N TRP A 289 3.33 7.87 10.25
CA TRP A 289 2.87 7.91 8.86
C TRP A 289 3.10 6.57 8.14
N ALA A 290 4.24 5.94 8.36
CA ALA A 290 4.61 4.69 7.69
C ALA A 290 3.75 3.48 8.09
N ALA A 291 2.96 3.55 9.16
CA ALA A 291 1.97 2.51 9.49
C ALA A 291 0.77 2.48 8.52
N GLY A 292 0.54 3.56 7.77
CA GLY A 292 -0.63 3.71 6.89
C GLY A 292 -1.96 3.80 7.64
N ALA A 293 -3.05 3.89 6.88
CA ALA A 293 -4.43 3.90 7.40
C ALA A 293 -4.95 2.48 7.69
N GLY A 294 -4.22 1.44 7.27
CA GLY A 294 -4.54 0.04 7.48
C GLY A 294 -5.55 -0.53 6.47
N ILE A 295 -5.78 -1.85 6.55
CA ILE A 295 -6.64 -2.56 5.59
C ILE A 295 -8.11 -2.14 5.63
N ASP A 296 -8.60 -1.63 6.76
CA ASP A 296 -9.98 -1.16 6.91
C ASP A 296 -10.22 0.20 6.20
N ALA A 297 -9.16 0.86 5.70
CA ALA A 297 -9.24 2.04 4.83
C ALA A 297 -9.19 1.71 3.32
N VAL A 298 -9.05 0.43 2.95
CA VAL A 298 -9.13 -0.01 1.54
C VAL A 298 -10.59 0.00 1.10
N LEU A 299 -10.88 0.66 -0.02
CA LEU A 299 -12.24 0.77 -0.54
C LEU A 299 -12.71 -0.54 -1.17
N GLU A 300 -13.98 -0.89 -0.95
CA GLU A 300 -14.64 -2.03 -1.62
C GLU A 300 -14.91 -1.77 -3.11
N ARG A 301 -14.97 -0.50 -3.53
CA ARG A 301 -15.23 -0.07 -4.91
C ARG A 301 -14.42 1.17 -5.26
N ASP A 302 -13.96 1.25 -6.50
CA ASP A 302 -13.17 2.37 -6.98
C ASP A 302 -13.92 3.71 -6.92
N ARG A 303 -15.21 3.77 -7.31
CA ARG A 303 -16.00 5.02 -7.24
C ARG A 303 -16.06 5.66 -5.85
N ASP A 304 -15.87 4.91 -4.76
CA ASP A 304 -16.01 5.47 -3.43
C ASP A 304 -14.89 6.48 -3.10
N ILE A 305 -13.78 6.48 -3.84
CA ILE A 305 -12.73 7.52 -3.75
C ILE A 305 -13.24 8.90 -4.15
N LEU A 306 -14.24 8.97 -5.03
CA LEU A 306 -14.82 10.23 -5.48
C LEU A 306 -15.45 11.00 -4.32
N LYS A 307 -15.89 10.32 -3.25
CA LYS A 307 -16.39 10.97 -2.02
C LYS A 307 -15.28 11.69 -1.25
N SER A 308 -14.05 11.18 -1.31
CA SER A 308 -12.87 11.81 -0.69
C SER A 308 -12.28 12.93 -1.57
N ILE A 309 -12.37 12.82 -2.89
CA ILE A 309 -11.98 13.90 -3.83
C ILE A 309 -13.01 15.05 -3.81
N PHE A 310 -14.30 14.73 -3.69
CA PHE A 310 -15.42 15.67 -3.78
C PHE A 310 -16.31 15.67 -2.51
N PRO A 311 -15.75 15.96 -1.31
CA PRO A 311 -16.49 15.82 -0.04
C PRO A 311 -17.66 16.81 0.10
N ALA A 312 -17.59 17.95 -0.58
CA ALA A 312 -18.65 18.96 -0.66
C ALA A 312 -19.40 18.93 -2.02
N GLY A 313 -19.40 17.77 -2.68
CA GLY A 313 -19.97 17.61 -4.02
C GLY A 313 -18.98 17.88 -5.16
N ILE A 314 -19.34 17.43 -6.36
CA ILE A 314 -18.47 17.47 -7.55
C ILE A 314 -18.37 18.91 -8.06
N THR A 315 -17.29 19.59 -7.69
CA THR A 315 -17.08 21.02 -7.98
C THR A 315 -15.68 21.27 -8.54
N LYS A 316 -15.55 22.35 -9.31
CA LYS A 316 -14.27 22.86 -9.82
C LYS A 316 -13.27 23.15 -8.69
N ALA A 317 -13.74 23.70 -7.57
CA ALA A 317 -12.92 24.10 -6.42
C ALA A 317 -12.24 22.90 -5.74
N ALA A 318 -12.93 21.76 -5.63
CA ALA A 318 -12.39 20.54 -5.02
C ALA A 318 -11.16 19.97 -5.76
N VAL A 319 -11.04 20.25 -7.06
CA VAL A 319 -9.95 19.77 -7.93
C VAL A 319 -9.02 20.87 -8.43
N ALA A 320 -9.11 22.08 -7.86
CA ALA A 320 -8.33 23.24 -8.30
C ALA A 320 -6.81 22.95 -8.29
N THR A 321 -6.10 23.44 -9.31
CA THR A 321 -4.66 23.15 -9.50
C THR A 321 -3.77 23.81 -8.45
N THR A 322 -4.23 24.93 -7.88
CA THR A 322 -3.53 25.70 -6.85
C THR A 322 -3.68 25.12 -5.43
N THR A 323 -4.61 24.19 -5.21
CA THR A 323 -4.77 23.47 -3.93
C THR A 323 -3.91 22.20 -3.93
N ASN A 324 -3.66 21.63 -2.75
CA ASN A 324 -2.98 20.33 -2.65
C ASN A 324 -3.93 19.27 -2.10
N LEU A 325 -4.49 18.44 -2.98
CA LEU A 325 -5.22 17.24 -2.57
C LEU A 325 -4.19 16.27 -1.97
N SER A 326 -4.30 15.94 -0.68
CA SER A 326 -3.31 15.06 -0.04
C SER A 326 -3.49 13.62 -0.49
N ALA A 327 -2.55 13.09 -1.27
CA ALA A 327 -2.59 11.68 -1.70
C ALA A 327 -2.49 10.69 -0.52
N ARG A 328 -2.02 11.14 0.65
CA ARG A 328 -1.99 10.37 1.90
C ARG A 328 -3.39 10.16 2.48
N GLU A 329 -4.28 11.13 2.29
CA GLU A 329 -5.66 11.13 2.81
C GLU A 329 -6.66 10.37 1.91
N MET A 330 -6.28 10.00 0.69
CA MET A 330 -7.20 9.45 -0.32
C MET A 330 -7.26 7.91 -0.25
N PRO A 331 -8.31 7.30 0.35
CA PRO A 331 -8.45 5.85 0.36
C PRO A 331 -8.60 5.31 -1.07
N ILE A 332 -8.02 4.14 -1.34
CA ILE A 332 -7.98 3.52 -2.67
C ILE A 332 -8.56 2.10 -2.63
N ALA A 333 -9.07 1.63 -3.75
CA ALA A 333 -9.73 0.32 -3.86
C ALA A 333 -8.78 -0.89 -4.01
N PHE A 334 -7.52 -0.75 -3.60
CA PHE A 334 -6.57 -1.85 -3.60
C PHE A 334 -5.59 -1.77 -2.41
N GLN A 335 -5.07 -2.94 -2.01
CA GLN A 335 -4.08 -3.05 -0.94
C GLN A 335 -2.69 -2.68 -1.47
N MET A 336 -2.05 -1.70 -0.85
CA MET A 336 -0.62 -1.47 -1.01
C MET A 336 0.17 -2.72 -0.54
N PRO A 337 1.45 -2.90 -0.93
CA PRO A 337 2.22 -4.07 -0.51
C PRO A 337 2.44 -4.04 1.00
N ASP A 338 2.08 -5.11 1.72
CA ASP A 338 2.35 -5.22 3.16
C ASP A 338 3.85 -5.36 3.46
N TRP A 339 4.27 -5.22 4.73
CA TRP A 339 5.70 -5.26 5.06
C TRP A 339 6.42 -6.56 4.62
N ASN A 340 5.72 -7.70 4.53
CA ASN A 340 6.32 -8.93 4.02
C ASN A 340 6.62 -8.87 2.51
N HIS A 341 5.90 -8.03 1.76
CA HIS A 341 6.15 -7.74 0.35
C HIS A 341 7.17 -6.61 0.13
N TRP A 342 7.51 -5.84 1.17
CA TRP A 342 8.65 -4.92 1.17
C TRP A 342 9.97 -5.65 1.42
N LEU A 343 9.96 -6.74 2.19
CA LEU A 343 11.17 -7.48 2.55
C LEU A 343 11.76 -8.28 1.37
N PRO A 344 13.10 -8.33 1.23
CA PRO A 344 13.76 -9.10 0.18
C PRO A 344 13.59 -10.61 0.40
N SER A 345 12.96 -11.31 -0.56
CA SER A 345 12.80 -12.78 -0.49
C SER A 345 14.13 -13.55 -0.64
N ILE A 346 15.15 -12.91 -1.22
CA ILE A 346 16.54 -13.36 -1.29
C ILE A 346 17.41 -12.11 -1.04
N HIS A 347 18.27 -12.13 -0.02
CA HIS A 347 19.17 -11.01 0.23
C HIS A 347 20.19 -10.84 -0.91
N PRO A 348 20.60 -9.62 -1.28
CA PRO A 348 21.64 -9.42 -2.30
C PRO A 348 22.96 -10.16 -2.05
N LYS A 349 23.39 -10.33 -0.78
CA LYS A 349 24.57 -11.16 -0.42
C LYS A 349 24.39 -12.62 -0.86
N ASP A 350 23.18 -13.16 -0.78
CA ASP A 350 22.83 -14.52 -1.20
C ASP A 350 22.51 -14.63 -2.70
N ALA A 351 22.03 -13.55 -3.31
CA ALA A 351 21.71 -13.50 -4.73
C ALA A 351 22.97 -13.40 -5.61
N TRP A 352 23.96 -12.62 -5.18
CA TRP A 352 25.09 -12.17 -5.99
C TRP A 352 26.48 -12.37 -5.35
N GLY A 353 26.54 -12.79 -4.08
CA GLY A 353 27.80 -13.06 -3.39
C GLY A 353 28.73 -11.84 -3.30
N ASP A 354 30.02 -12.07 -3.55
CA ASP A 354 31.07 -11.06 -3.37
C ASP A 354 30.93 -9.88 -4.34
N THR A 355 30.24 -10.09 -5.47
CA THR A 355 29.91 -9.03 -6.42
C THR A 355 28.97 -7.98 -5.82
N PHE A 356 28.09 -8.34 -4.87
CA PHE A 356 27.31 -7.35 -4.12
C PHE A 356 28.07 -6.85 -2.89
N VAL A 357 28.74 -7.74 -2.14
CA VAL A 357 29.45 -7.36 -0.90
C VAL A 357 30.47 -6.24 -1.16
N ASN A 358 31.18 -6.32 -2.28
CA ASN A 358 32.21 -5.35 -2.67
C ASN A 358 31.69 -4.24 -3.60
N ASP A 359 30.37 -4.09 -3.77
CA ASP A 359 29.79 -3.04 -4.60
C ASP A 359 29.61 -1.70 -3.85
N LYS A 360 29.60 -0.58 -4.59
CA LYS A 360 29.31 0.75 -4.05
C LYS A 360 27.96 0.82 -3.35
N LEU A 361 26.97 0.07 -3.81
CA LEU A 361 25.64 -0.04 -3.22
C LEU A 361 25.69 -0.55 -1.77
N ASN A 362 26.39 -1.68 -1.54
CA ASN A 362 26.57 -2.22 -0.19
C ASN A 362 27.43 -1.29 0.67
N LYS A 363 28.51 -0.73 0.09
CA LYS A 363 29.40 0.22 0.77
C LYS A 363 28.69 1.50 1.23
N ALA A 364 27.81 2.05 0.40
CA ALA A 364 27.06 3.28 0.69
C ALA A 364 26.04 3.11 1.81
N TYR A 365 25.42 1.94 1.96
CA TYR A 365 24.51 1.68 3.07
C TYR A 365 25.26 1.18 4.34
N ALA A 366 26.01 0.08 4.23
CA ALA A 366 26.55 -0.64 5.38
C ALA A 366 27.99 -0.29 5.75
N GLY A 367 28.75 0.38 4.86
CA GLY A 367 30.20 0.58 5.02
C GLY A 367 31.04 -0.68 4.77
N GLU A 368 30.41 -1.83 4.53
CA GLU A 368 31.03 -3.12 4.21
C GLU A 368 31.62 -3.15 2.79
N GLY A 369 32.63 -3.98 2.56
CA GLY A 369 33.22 -4.22 1.25
C GLY A 369 34.36 -3.27 0.85
N THR A 370 34.97 -3.57 -0.30
CA THR A 370 36.19 -2.91 -0.80
C THR A 370 35.94 -1.80 -1.85
N ALA A 371 34.68 -1.46 -2.14
CA ALA A 371 34.35 -0.43 -3.12
C ALA A 371 34.98 0.94 -2.80
N THR A 372 35.54 1.60 -3.82
CA THR A 372 36.06 2.96 -3.75
C THR A 372 35.05 4.00 -4.25
N GLY A 373 35.27 5.27 -3.90
CA GLY A 373 34.41 6.39 -4.34
C GLY A 373 33.16 6.63 -3.48
N VAL A 374 32.97 5.87 -2.38
CA VAL A 374 31.97 6.13 -1.34
C VAL A 374 32.68 6.78 -0.16
N SER A 375 32.31 8.03 0.19
CA SER A 375 33.01 8.82 1.22
C SER A 375 32.62 8.46 2.66
N ALA A 376 31.34 8.17 2.90
CA ALA A 376 30.83 7.73 4.20
C ALA A 376 29.51 6.95 4.02
N PRO A 377 29.15 6.02 4.94
CA PRO A 377 27.85 5.34 4.90
C PRO A 377 26.68 6.29 5.20
N LEU A 378 25.54 6.06 4.54
CA LEU A 378 24.34 6.91 4.66
C LEU A 378 23.83 7.06 6.10
N ARG A 379 24.00 6.05 6.95
CA ARG A 379 23.58 6.11 8.37
C ARG A 379 24.43 7.09 9.19
N GLU A 380 25.73 7.15 8.93
CA GLU A 380 26.62 8.13 9.57
C GLU A 380 26.24 9.56 9.14
N LEU A 381 25.93 9.73 7.85
CA LEU A 381 25.49 10.99 7.27
C LEU A 381 24.12 11.43 7.81
N GLY A 382 23.18 10.50 7.98
CA GLY A 382 21.88 10.73 8.62
C GLY A 382 22.01 11.17 10.08
N ALA A 383 22.90 10.54 10.85
CA ALA A 383 23.18 10.94 12.22
C ALA A 383 23.72 12.39 12.28
N LYS A 384 24.68 12.73 11.40
CA LYS A 384 25.22 14.09 11.27
C LYS A 384 24.16 15.12 10.89
N VAL A 385 23.28 14.80 9.93
CA VAL A 385 22.17 15.68 9.50
C VAL A 385 21.19 15.94 10.64
N LYS A 386 20.78 14.91 11.38
CA LYS A 386 19.86 15.04 12.53
C LYS A 386 20.50 15.84 13.67
N ALA A 387 21.76 15.56 14.00
CA ALA A 387 22.51 16.31 15.02
C ALA A 387 22.70 17.79 14.68
N ALA A 388 22.85 18.12 13.39
CA ALA A 388 22.96 19.49 12.89
C ALA A 388 21.60 20.20 12.67
N GLY A 389 20.49 19.65 13.19
CA GLY A 389 19.15 20.25 13.03
C GLY A 389 18.70 20.37 11.57
N TYR A 390 19.13 19.44 10.71
CA TYR A 390 18.84 19.38 9.27
C TYR A 390 19.41 20.54 8.40
N THR A 391 20.15 21.48 8.99
CA THR A 391 20.72 22.67 8.31
C THR A 391 21.52 22.35 7.03
N ASN A 392 22.27 21.25 7.03
CA ASN A 392 23.10 20.80 5.90
C ASN A 392 22.52 19.57 5.17
N TYR A 393 21.22 19.26 5.35
CA TYR A 393 20.59 18.03 4.84
C TYR A 393 20.82 17.80 3.34
N ARG A 394 20.70 18.85 2.52
CA ARG A 394 20.86 18.74 1.06
C ARG A 394 22.26 18.27 0.64
N LEU A 395 23.31 18.81 1.28
CA LEU A 395 24.71 18.48 0.97
C LEU A 395 25.13 17.15 1.61
N LEU A 396 24.81 16.95 2.89
CA LEU A 396 25.34 15.83 3.67
C LEU A 396 24.61 14.50 3.41
N LEU A 397 23.33 14.49 3.04
CA LEU A 397 22.58 13.24 2.86
C LEU A 397 21.80 13.15 1.56
N TYR A 398 21.14 14.21 1.07
CA TYR A 398 20.34 14.10 -0.16
C TYR A 398 21.18 13.80 -1.41
N TYR A 399 22.36 14.43 -1.58
CA TYR A 399 23.25 14.08 -2.69
C TYR A 399 23.90 12.68 -2.53
N PRO A 400 24.43 12.27 -1.36
CA PRO A 400 24.85 10.88 -1.14
C PRO A 400 23.74 9.84 -1.35
N HIS A 401 22.51 10.13 -0.94
CA HIS A 401 21.34 9.27 -1.22
C HIS A 401 20.97 9.26 -2.71
N THR A 402 21.20 10.36 -3.43
CA THR A 402 21.08 10.38 -4.90
C THR A 402 22.07 9.41 -5.54
N LEU A 403 23.31 9.35 -5.05
CA LEU A 403 24.31 8.39 -5.51
C LEU A 403 23.92 6.95 -5.15
N PHE A 404 23.32 6.71 -3.98
CA PHE A 404 22.79 5.38 -3.61
C PHE A 404 21.70 4.89 -4.58
N ASN A 405 20.74 5.76 -4.93
CA ASN A 405 19.75 5.48 -5.99
C ASN A 405 20.42 5.24 -7.37
N GLN A 406 21.52 5.93 -7.68
CA GLN A 406 22.27 5.68 -8.90
C GLN A 406 23.00 4.33 -8.85
N TYR A 407 23.59 3.95 -7.70
CA TYR A 407 24.31 2.68 -7.56
C TYR A 407 23.39 1.46 -7.66
N ILE A 408 22.13 1.51 -7.20
CA ILE A 408 21.17 0.41 -7.44
C ILE A 408 20.86 0.25 -8.94
N TYR A 409 20.78 1.35 -9.70
CA TYR A 409 20.62 1.31 -11.15
C TYR A 409 21.88 0.80 -11.86
N GLU A 410 23.07 1.28 -11.49
CA GLU A 410 24.36 0.78 -12.02
C GLU A 410 24.54 -0.72 -11.72
N PHE A 411 24.12 -1.19 -10.54
CA PHE A 411 24.19 -2.58 -10.15
C PHE A 411 23.16 -3.45 -10.88
N LEU A 412 21.90 -3.00 -11.03
CA LEU A 412 20.84 -3.84 -11.62
C LEU A 412 20.71 -3.73 -13.14
N SER A 413 21.08 -2.62 -13.78
CA SER A 413 20.89 -2.47 -15.24
C SER A 413 21.62 -3.51 -16.10
N PRO A 414 22.85 -3.99 -15.77
CA PRO A 414 23.48 -5.11 -16.48
C PRO A 414 22.86 -6.48 -16.13
N ARG A 415 21.97 -6.53 -15.13
CA ARG A 415 21.35 -7.72 -14.54
C ARG A 415 19.84 -7.76 -14.75
N TYR A 416 19.27 -6.86 -15.56
CA TYR A 416 17.85 -6.93 -15.90
C TYR A 416 17.55 -8.21 -16.69
N PRO A 417 16.45 -8.94 -16.41
CA PRO A 417 16.10 -10.17 -17.10
C PRO A 417 15.93 -9.94 -18.60
N ASN A 418 16.65 -10.72 -19.41
CA ASN A 418 16.59 -10.69 -20.87
C ASN A 418 16.92 -12.08 -21.44
N ALA A 419 16.90 -12.22 -22.76
CA ALA A 419 17.15 -13.50 -23.44
C ALA A 419 18.52 -14.13 -23.09
N THR A 420 19.51 -13.32 -22.71
CA THR A 420 20.89 -13.75 -22.41
C THR A 420 21.14 -13.89 -20.90
N THR A 421 20.51 -13.07 -20.05
CA THR A 421 20.65 -13.16 -18.58
C THR A 421 19.67 -14.13 -17.92
N GLY A 422 18.61 -14.53 -18.63
CA GLY A 422 17.58 -15.45 -18.17
C GLY A 422 16.23 -14.77 -17.95
N LEU A 423 15.17 -15.37 -18.48
CA LEU A 423 13.76 -14.98 -18.24
C LEU A 423 13.09 -15.88 -17.19
N ASP A 424 13.89 -16.43 -16.27
CA ASP A 424 13.41 -17.37 -15.25
C ASP A 424 12.94 -16.67 -13.97
N ILE A 425 12.09 -17.38 -13.23
CA ILE A 425 11.43 -16.94 -12.01
C ILE A 425 12.43 -16.67 -10.87
N ASN A 426 13.53 -17.42 -10.80
CA ASN A 426 14.51 -17.28 -9.72
C ASN A 426 15.46 -16.11 -9.96
N TYR A 427 15.89 -15.88 -11.21
CA TYR A 427 16.69 -14.71 -11.57
C TYR A 427 15.89 -13.41 -11.41
N SER A 428 14.66 -13.35 -11.94
CA SER A 428 13.76 -12.19 -11.77
C SER A 428 13.53 -11.86 -10.28
N ARG A 429 13.41 -12.89 -9.43
CA ARG A 429 13.28 -12.74 -7.97
C ARG A 429 14.56 -12.20 -7.29
N LYS A 430 15.75 -12.52 -7.79
CA LYS A 430 17.01 -11.91 -7.30
C LYS A 430 17.04 -10.41 -7.60
N VAL A 431 16.67 -10.01 -8.82
CA VAL A 431 16.59 -8.61 -9.26
C VAL A 431 15.58 -7.85 -8.39
N TYR A 432 14.35 -8.35 -8.30
CA TYR A 432 13.29 -7.71 -7.50
C TYR A 432 13.66 -7.61 -6.01
N SER A 433 14.18 -8.69 -5.41
CA SER A 433 14.61 -8.67 -3.99
C SER A 433 15.75 -7.68 -3.73
N THR A 434 16.59 -7.38 -4.74
CA THR A 434 17.66 -6.37 -4.59
C THR A 434 17.11 -4.95 -4.56
N ALA A 435 16.09 -4.65 -5.37
CA ALA A 435 15.37 -3.38 -5.30
C ALA A 435 14.57 -3.23 -3.99
N LEU A 436 13.89 -4.29 -3.56
CA LEU A 436 13.19 -4.34 -2.27
C LEU A 436 14.13 -4.12 -1.07
N TRP A 437 15.32 -4.73 -1.07
CA TRP A 437 16.35 -4.46 -0.06
C TRP A 437 16.71 -2.96 -0.01
N HIS A 438 16.97 -2.34 -1.16
CA HIS A 438 17.27 -0.90 -1.26
C HIS A 438 16.10 -0.04 -0.73
N LEU A 439 14.85 -0.46 -0.97
CA LEU A 439 13.66 0.21 -0.47
C LEU A 439 13.51 0.10 1.06
N VAL A 440 13.73 -1.08 1.65
CA VAL A 440 13.75 -1.30 3.11
C VAL A 440 14.86 -0.48 3.77
N LYS A 441 16.04 -0.41 3.16
CA LYS A 441 17.15 0.41 3.67
C LYS A 441 16.88 1.92 3.54
N THR A 442 16.14 2.34 2.52
CA THR A 442 15.62 3.72 2.44
C THR A 442 14.62 3.99 3.57
N TRP A 443 13.64 3.11 3.80
CA TRP A 443 12.67 3.22 4.89
C TRP A 443 13.37 3.33 6.26
N GLU A 444 14.39 2.50 6.50
CA GLU A 444 15.20 2.52 7.72
C GLU A 444 15.82 3.91 7.96
N LEU A 445 16.47 4.50 6.94
CA LEU A 445 17.06 5.84 7.02
C LEU A 445 16.00 6.92 7.30
N MET A 446 14.85 6.84 6.61
CA MET A 446 13.76 7.82 6.76
C MET A 446 13.19 7.83 8.18
N GLN A 447 12.98 6.64 8.77
CA GLN A 447 12.48 6.48 10.13
C GLN A 447 13.54 6.74 11.22
N GLU A 448 14.78 6.28 11.03
CA GLU A 448 15.86 6.46 12.02
C GLU A 448 16.23 7.93 12.22
N PHE A 449 16.32 8.67 11.11
CA PHE A 449 16.76 10.05 11.15
C PHE A 449 15.63 11.09 11.12
N GLY A 450 14.37 10.65 11.16
CA GLY A 450 13.20 11.55 11.26
C GLY A 450 13.00 12.42 10.02
N LEU A 451 13.35 11.89 8.84
CA LEU A 451 13.52 12.66 7.62
C LEU A 451 12.20 13.01 6.93
N GLU A 452 11.12 12.28 7.21
CA GLU A 452 9.87 12.37 6.44
C GLU A 452 9.13 13.70 6.58
N GLY A 453 9.34 14.41 7.69
CA GLY A 453 8.84 15.78 7.90
C GLY A 453 9.79 16.88 7.40
N GLN A 454 10.98 16.53 6.90
CA GLN A 454 12.05 17.48 6.58
C GLN A 454 12.07 17.92 5.11
N GLN A 455 11.00 17.60 4.37
CA GLN A 455 10.80 17.93 2.97
C GLN A 455 11.17 19.37 2.59
N ARG A 456 10.74 20.37 3.38
CA ARG A 456 11.01 21.80 3.12
C ARG A 456 12.47 22.22 3.30
N GLN A 457 13.29 21.40 3.97
CA GLN A 457 14.75 21.60 4.04
C GLN A 457 15.44 21.25 2.71
N LEU A 458 14.82 20.39 1.90
CA LEU A 458 15.31 20.01 0.58
C LEU A 458 14.72 20.89 -0.53
N PHE A 459 13.42 21.20 -0.42
CA PHE A 459 12.66 21.95 -1.43
C PHE A 459 11.75 22.98 -0.72
N PRO A 460 12.24 24.23 -0.50
CA PRO A 460 11.51 25.24 0.28
C PRO A 460 10.10 25.55 -0.22
N SER A 461 9.87 25.45 -1.54
CA SER A 461 8.54 25.67 -2.16
C SER A 461 7.55 24.51 -2.00
N SER A 462 7.90 23.45 -1.28
CA SER A 462 7.07 22.24 -1.14
C SER A 462 5.69 22.51 -0.51
N ARG A 463 4.65 22.19 -1.29
CA ARG A 463 3.25 22.17 -0.83
C ARG A 463 2.87 20.83 -0.20
N GLU A 464 3.64 19.76 -0.43
CA GLU A 464 3.56 18.54 0.39
C GLU A 464 4.25 18.74 1.75
N THR A 465 3.62 18.26 2.82
CA THR A 465 4.09 18.36 4.22
C THR A 465 4.94 17.18 4.66
N ARG A 466 4.87 16.06 3.95
CA ARG A 466 5.65 14.84 4.20
C ARG A 466 6.12 14.24 2.89
N SER A 467 7.34 13.71 2.86
CA SER A 467 7.91 13.07 1.67
C SER A 467 9.07 12.13 2.01
N TRP A 468 9.54 11.45 0.97
CA TRP A 468 10.85 10.83 0.91
C TRP A 468 11.83 11.68 0.10
N MET A 469 13.12 11.39 0.23
CA MET A 469 14.17 12.11 -0.51
C MET A 469 14.03 11.95 -2.03
N ARG A 470 13.60 10.77 -2.51
CA ARG A 470 13.52 10.41 -3.93
C ARG A 470 12.46 9.34 -4.21
N ASN A 471 12.31 9.05 -5.49
CA ASN A 471 11.39 8.11 -6.13
C ASN A 471 11.75 6.62 -5.94
N ASN A 472 12.31 6.22 -4.80
CA ASN A 472 12.83 4.86 -4.55
C ASN A 472 11.78 3.76 -4.74
N SER A 473 10.52 4.05 -4.41
CA SER A 473 9.38 3.16 -4.66
C SER A 473 9.10 2.98 -6.16
N PHE A 474 9.13 4.04 -6.96
CA PHE A 474 8.97 3.98 -8.42
C PHE A 474 10.05 3.13 -9.07
N ASP A 475 11.32 3.34 -8.68
CA ASP A 475 12.46 2.58 -9.18
C ASP A 475 12.38 1.08 -8.82
N SER A 476 11.65 0.74 -7.76
CA SER A 476 11.38 -0.64 -7.32
C SER A 476 10.24 -1.33 -8.09
N SER A 477 9.54 -0.62 -8.98
CA SER A 477 8.46 -1.16 -9.80
C SER A 477 8.95 -2.27 -10.75
N PRO A 478 8.24 -3.42 -10.88
CA PRO A 478 8.56 -4.48 -11.84
C PRO A 478 8.79 -3.98 -13.27
N ASN A 479 8.07 -2.94 -13.70
CA ASN A 479 8.23 -2.29 -15.00
C ASN A 479 9.56 -1.53 -15.17
N LEU A 480 10.03 -0.88 -14.10
CA LEU A 480 11.30 -0.14 -14.12
C LEU A 480 12.48 -1.12 -14.11
N LEU A 481 12.36 -2.20 -13.32
CA LEU A 481 13.31 -3.31 -13.24
C LEU A 481 13.30 -4.27 -14.45
N LYS A 482 12.50 -3.97 -15.48
CA LYS A 482 12.35 -4.79 -16.71
C LYS A 482 12.05 -6.26 -16.45
N LEU A 483 11.33 -6.56 -15.36
CA LEU A 483 10.90 -7.92 -15.09
C LEU A 483 9.91 -8.38 -16.18
N PRO A 484 9.97 -9.65 -16.61
CA PRO A 484 9.03 -10.14 -17.60
C PRO A 484 7.60 -10.18 -17.03
N LYS A 485 6.59 -9.90 -17.86
CA LYS A 485 5.17 -9.86 -17.42
C LYS A 485 4.71 -11.23 -16.89
N ASN A 486 5.17 -12.31 -17.51
CA ASN A 486 5.14 -13.67 -16.96
C ASN A 486 6.49 -13.94 -16.30
N ASN A 487 6.57 -14.84 -15.31
CA ASN A 487 7.84 -15.19 -14.63
C ASN A 487 8.49 -14.03 -13.83
N SER A 488 7.71 -13.02 -13.43
CA SER A 488 8.20 -11.82 -12.72
C SER A 488 8.91 -12.10 -11.38
N GLY A 489 8.77 -13.30 -10.81
CA GLY A 489 9.30 -13.67 -9.49
C GLY A 489 8.33 -13.40 -8.33
N ILE A 490 7.18 -12.78 -8.62
CA ILE A 490 6.20 -12.21 -7.69
C ILE A 490 4.93 -13.08 -7.64
N ASN A 491 4.55 -13.55 -6.46
CA ASN A 491 3.38 -14.41 -6.20
C ASN A 491 3.24 -15.54 -7.24
N ASP A 492 2.10 -15.59 -7.96
CA ASP A 492 1.82 -16.59 -9.01
C ASP A 492 2.59 -16.37 -10.33
N ASN A 493 3.33 -15.26 -10.45
CA ASN A 493 4.13 -14.83 -11.60
C ASN A 493 3.32 -14.45 -12.85
N SER A 494 2.03 -14.13 -12.70
CA SER A 494 1.14 -13.71 -13.77
C SER A 494 1.31 -12.23 -14.20
N PRO A 495 0.80 -11.85 -15.39
CA PRO A 495 0.71 -10.45 -15.82
C PRO A 495 -0.11 -9.57 -14.88
N LEU A 496 -1.04 -10.17 -14.13
CA LEU A 496 -1.81 -9.49 -13.10
C LEU A 496 -0.89 -9.06 -11.95
N MET A 497 -0.02 -9.94 -11.44
CA MET A 497 0.94 -9.57 -10.39
C MET A 497 1.94 -8.53 -10.87
N PHE A 498 2.48 -8.67 -12.08
CA PHE A 498 3.35 -7.65 -12.67
C PHE A 498 2.67 -6.27 -12.69
N THR A 499 1.42 -6.22 -13.16
CA THR A 499 0.63 -5.00 -13.30
C THR A 499 0.27 -4.40 -11.94
N TYR A 500 -0.23 -5.23 -11.02
CA TYR A 500 -0.67 -4.83 -9.69
C TYR A 500 0.49 -4.23 -8.88
N PHE A 501 1.61 -4.94 -8.77
CA PHE A 501 2.75 -4.43 -8.01
C PHE A 501 3.41 -3.24 -8.73
N SER A 502 3.38 -3.17 -10.06
CA SER A 502 3.80 -1.94 -10.77
C SER A 502 2.93 -0.74 -10.40
N MET A 503 1.60 -0.88 -10.42
CA MET A 503 0.67 0.18 -10.02
C MET A 503 0.83 0.56 -8.55
N ALA A 504 0.96 -0.43 -7.66
CA ALA A 504 1.10 -0.20 -6.23
C ALA A 504 2.38 0.57 -5.90
N TRP A 505 3.51 0.27 -6.55
CA TRP A 505 4.74 1.04 -6.36
C TRP A 505 4.66 2.47 -6.95
N TYR A 506 3.93 2.68 -8.05
CA TYR A 506 3.63 4.02 -8.55
C TYR A 506 2.74 4.81 -7.58
N GLN A 507 1.72 4.17 -6.97
CA GLN A 507 0.88 4.77 -5.94
C GLN A 507 1.68 5.13 -4.68
N ALA A 508 2.60 4.26 -4.25
CA ALA A 508 3.55 4.59 -3.18
C ALA A 508 4.38 5.82 -3.55
N SER A 509 4.76 5.97 -4.81
CA SER A 509 5.52 7.14 -5.29
C SER A 509 4.68 8.42 -5.29
N LEU A 510 3.40 8.36 -5.63
CA LEU A 510 2.48 9.50 -5.54
C LEU A 510 2.33 10.03 -4.10
N ILE A 511 2.42 9.11 -3.12
CA ILE A 511 2.30 9.36 -1.70
C ILE A 511 3.63 9.85 -1.09
N LEU A 512 4.74 9.20 -1.44
CA LEU A 512 6.06 9.42 -0.84
C LEU A 512 6.84 10.53 -1.55
N PHE A 513 6.79 10.62 -2.87
CA PHE A 513 7.58 11.57 -3.64
C PHE A 513 6.92 11.87 -5.00
N ASN A 514 5.84 12.65 -5.03
CA ASN A 514 5.26 13.14 -6.29
C ASN A 514 6.06 14.30 -6.93
N GLY A 515 7.32 14.49 -6.51
CA GLY A 515 8.08 15.71 -6.72
C GLY A 515 7.46 16.89 -5.98
N ASN A 516 6.86 16.55 -4.83
CA ASN A 516 6.48 17.34 -3.68
C ASN A 516 5.62 18.59 -3.92
N HIS A 517 4.99 18.66 -5.10
CA HIS A 517 4.23 19.82 -5.54
C HIS A 517 5.05 21.13 -5.34
N SER A 518 6.37 21.06 -5.61
CA SER A 518 7.32 22.18 -5.51
C SER A 518 7.28 23.07 -6.75
N ASP A 519 7.72 24.31 -6.60
CA ASP A 519 7.71 25.34 -7.65
C ASP A 519 9.06 25.54 -8.34
N GLY A 520 9.02 25.95 -9.61
CA GLY A 520 10.14 26.61 -10.30
C GLY A 520 11.43 25.80 -10.32
N ALA A 521 12.49 26.38 -9.75
CA ALA A 521 13.82 25.76 -9.69
C ALA A 521 13.84 24.48 -8.85
N ASP A 522 13.04 24.38 -7.78
CA ASP A 522 12.95 23.15 -6.98
C ASP A 522 12.38 22.00 -7.81
N ARG A 523 11.38 22.28 -8.65
CA ARG A 523 10.70 21.26 -9.48
C ARG A 523 11.62 20.65 -10.55
N ASN A 524 12.41 21.49 -11.22
CA ASN A 524 13.21 21.09 -12.39
C ASN A 524 14.15 19.90 -12.12
N GLY A 525 14.62 19.73 -10.88
CA GLY A 525 15.50 18.62 -10.49
C GLY A 525 14.82 17.35 -9.96
N GLN A 526 13.48 17.31 -9.85
CA GLN A 526 12.78 16.26 -9.09
C GLN A 526 12.19 15.11 -9.91
N ARG A 527 12.03 15.25 -11.24
CA ARG A 527 11.28 14.36 -12.17
C ARG A 527 10.98 12.93 -11.62
N PRO A 528 9.84 12.75 -10.92
CA PRO A 528 9.72 11.73 -9.89
C PRO A 528 8.94 10.47 -10.32
N ILE A 529 8.04 10.63 -11.29
CA ILE A 529 7.06 9.64 -11.71
C ILE A 529 6.88 9.80 -13.22
N ASP A 530 6.82 8.67 -13.93
CA ASP A 530 6.33 8.65 -15.31
C ASP A 530 4.79 8.68 -15.34
N TRP A 531 4.25 9.88 -15.51
CA TRP A 531 2.81 10.13 -15.58
C TRP A 531 2.12 9.48 -16.78
N SER A 532 2.82 9.17 -17.87
CA SER A 532 2.18 8.55 -19.04
C SER A 532 1.97 7.05 -18.82
N TYR A 533 2.95 6.38 -18.19
CA TYR A 533 2.85 4.96 -17.88
C TYR A 533 1.82 4.64 -16.80
N VAL A 534 1.58 5.53 -15.83
CA VAL A 534 0.63 5.24 -14.75
C VAL A 534 -0.80 5.07 -15.27
N HIS A 535 -1.22 5.88 -16.24
CA HIS A 535 -2.53 5.71 -16.89
C HIS A 535 -2.62 4.33 -17.56
N GLY A 536 -1.54 3.86 -18.17
CA GLY A 536 -1.44 2.50 -18.71
C GLY A 536 -1.63 1.40 -17.65
N PHE A 537 -1.04 1.57 -16.45
CA PHE A 537 -1.23 0.63 -15.34
C PHE A 537 -2.63 0.67 -14.72
N ILE A 538 -3.25 1.84 -14.59
CA ILE A 538 -4.63 1.99 -14.12
C ILE A 538 -5.61 1.25 -15.07
N LYS A 539 -5.40 1.37 -16.38
CA LYS A 539 -6.12 0.57 -17.39
C LYS A 539 -5.84 -0.92 -17.26
N ASP A 540 -4.55 -1.31 -17.23
CA ASP A 540 -4.18 -2.72 -17.22
C ASP A 540 -4.65 -3.43 -15.92
N MET A 541 -4.83 -2.70 -14.82
CA MET A 541 -5.51 -3.19 -13.60
C MET A 541 -6.95 -3.63 -13.86
N GLN A 542 -7.74 -2.87 -14.63
CA GLN A 542 -9.06 -3.34 -15.09
C GLN A 542 -8.91 -4.55 -16.04
N ARG A 543 -7.95 -4.50 -16.97
CA ARG A 543 -7.80 -5.48 -18.06
C ARG A 543 -7.42 -6.89 -17.59
N TYR A 544 -6.49 -7.00 -16.63
CA TYR A 544 -6.00 -8.31 -16.17
C TYR A 544 -6.78 -8.88 -14.99
N ALA A 545 -7.62 -8.07 -14.33
CA ALA A 545 -8.40 -8.51 -13.18
C ALA A 545 -9.68 -9.26 -13.60
N ILE A 546 -10.05 -10.26 -12.81
CA ILE A 546 -11.25 -11.08 -13.02
C ILE A 546 -12.50 -10.20 -12.83
N GLY A 547 -13.36 -10.16 -13.84
CA GLY A 547 -14.60 -9.38 -13.83
C GLY A 547 -14.44 -7.89 -14.17
N THR A 548 -13.28 -7.46 -14.68
CA THR A 548 -13.04 -6.10 -15.21
C THR A 548 -13.52 -4.96 -14.31
N PRO A 549 -13.05 -4.88 -13.04
CA PRO A 549 -13.50 -3.87 -12.09
C PRO A 549 -13.29 -2.42 -12.59
N PRO A 550 -14.15 -1.46 -12.19
CA PRO A 550 -13.96 -0.04 -12.50
C PRO A 550 -12.66 0.52 -11.92
N THR A 551 -12.08 1.53 -12.59
CA THR A 551 -10.78 2.14 -12.22
C THR A 551 -10.71 3.67 -12.45
N ASN A 552 -11.82 4.31 -12.86
CA ASN A 552 -11.78 5.73 -13.24
C ASN A 552 -11.95 6.72 -12.08
N GLY A 553 -12.34 6.26 -10.90
CA GLY A 553 -12.15 6.99 -9.64
C GLY A 553 -10.66 7.15 -9.33
N LEU A 554 -9.87 6.07 -9.39
CA LEU A 554 -8.41 6.13 -9.27
C LEU A 554 -7.78 6.98 -10.37
N LEU A 555 -8.22 6.86 -11.63
CA LEU A 555 -7.77 7.74 -12.72
C LEU A 555 -8.05 9.22 -12.42
N THR A 556 -9.21 9.52 -11.84
CA THR A 556 -9.58 10.88 -11.44
C THR A 556 -8.61 11.43 -10.39
N LEU A 557 -8.24 10.66 -9.36
CA LEU A 557 -7.21 11.07 -8.39
C LEU A 557 -5.89 11.40 -9.09
N TRP A 558 -5.43 10.51 -9.98
CA TRP A 558 -4.15 10.66 -10.67
C TRP A 558 -4.11 11.89 -11.59
N LEU A 559 -5.18 12.17 -12.33
CA LEU A 559 -5.28 13.38 -13.15
C LEU A 559 -5.34 14.66 -12.32
N VAL A 560 -6.05 14.66 -11.18
CA VAL A 560 -6.09 15.81 -10.26
C VAL A 560 -4.70 16.09 -9.68
N LYS A 561 -4.01 15.07 -9.18
CA LYS A 561 -2.63 15.22 -8.68
C LYS A 561 -1.66 15.61 -9.78
N GLY A 562 -1.79 15.04 -10.98
CA GLY A 562 -0.96 15.38 -12.14
C GLY A 562 -1.12 16.85 -12.53
N MET A 563 -2.35 17.36 -12.59
CA MET A 563 -2.62 18.78 -12.80
C MET A 563 -2.00 19.64 -11.69
N GLN A 564 -2.34 19.40 -10.42
CA GLN A 564 -1.81 20.15 -9.27
C GLN A 564 -0.27 20.19 -9.27
N THR A 565 0.37 19.03 -9.34
CA THR A 565 1.84 18.90 -9.36
C THR A 565 2.50 19.53 -10.60
N SER A 566 1.76 19.76 -11.69
CA SER A 566 2.23 20.50 -12.86
C SER A 566 1.92 22.02 -12.81
N ASP A 567 1.10 22.48 -11.88
CA ASP A 567 0.87 23.90 -11.57
C ASP A 567 1.93 24.43 -10.58
N ASN A 568 3.17 24.42 -11.07
CA ASN A 568 4.39 24.59 -10.30
C ASN A 568 5.16 25.87 -10.70
N THR A 569 4.45 26.93 -11.09
CA THR A 569 4.93 28.20 -11.68
C THR A 569 5.68 28.09 -13.02
N LEU A 570 6.16 26.91 -13.43
CA LEU A 570 6.82 26.74 -14.72
C LEU A 570 5.80 26.75 -15.88
N LYS A 571 6.28 27.13 -17.05
CA LYS A 571 5.52 27.18 -18.31
C LYS A 571 5.50 25.82 -19.02
N PRO A 572 4.60 25.60 -20.00
CA PRO A 572 4.57 24.38 -20.81
C PRO A 572 5.90 24.06 -21.51
N ASN A 573 6.63 25.08 -21.97
CA ASN A 573 7.95 24.98 -22.59
C ASN A 573 9.12 24.72 -21.62
N ALA A 574 8.87 24.52 -20.31
CA ALA A 574 9.92 24.17 -19.37
C ALA A 574 10.61 22.84 -19.74
N SER A 575 11.94 22.80 -19.60
CA SER A 575 12.78 21.77 -20.19
C SER A 575 12.36 20.35 -19.78
N GLY A 576 12.18 19.48 -20.78
CA GLY A 576 11.68 18.11 -20.64
C GLY A 576 10.39 18.01 -19.80
N SER A 577 9.41 18.88 -20.08
CA SER A 577 8.04 18.80 -19.57
C SER A 577 7.90 18.94 -18.05
N ALA A 578 8.77 19.75 -17.43
CA ALA A 578 8.75 19.96 -15.97
C ALA A 578 7.57 20.83 -15.47
N GLY A 579 7.05 21.72 -16.32
CA GLY A 579 5.94 22.62 -16.02
C GLY A 579 4.55 22.08 -16.35
N TRP A 580 3.60 22.99 -16.63
CA TRP A 580 2.22 22.64 -16.97
C TRP A 580 2.18 21.66 -18.16
N SER A 581 1.78 20.41 -17.92
CA SER A 581 1.88 19.33 -18.91
C SER A 581 0.53 18.63 -19.12
N PRO A 582 -0.38 19.24 -19.90
CA PRO A 582 -1.71 18.67 -20.19
C PRO A 582 -1.66 17.43 -21.09
N LYS A 583 -0.51 17.08 -21.66
CA LYS A 583 -0.30 15.84 -22.43
C LYS A 583 0.17 14.67 -21.57
N THR A 584 0.81 14.91 -20.42
CA THR A 584 1.44 13.83 -19.63
C THR A 584 0.78 13.67 -18.28
N ALA A 585 0.84 14.69 -17.42
CA ALA A 585 0.29 14.65 -16.06
C ALA A 585 -1.20 15.02 -16.03
N GLY A 586 -1.62 16.02 -16.81
CA GLY A 586 -3.01 16.49 -16.87
C GLY A 586 -3.80 15.98 -18.09
N ASP A 587 -3.57 14.73 -18.52
CA ASP A 587 -4.10 14.17 -19.77
C ASP A 587 -5.58 13.74 -19.67
N LEU A 588 -6.50 14.71 -19.72
CA LEU A 588 -7.94 14.45 -19.65
C LEU A 588 -8.49 13.57 -20.78
N SER A 589 -7.74 13.35 -21.87
CA SER A 589 -8.15 12.42 -22.94
C SER A 589 -8.33 10.99 -22.45
N ARG A 590 -7.64 10.60 -21.36
CA ARG A 590 -7.80 9.28 -20.72
C ARG A 590 -9.19 9.04 -20.15
N LEU A 591 -10.04 10.06 -19.97
CA LEU A 591 -11.40 9.86 -19.46
C LEU A 591 -12.41 9.45 -20.55
N VAL A 592 -12.00 9.52 -21.83
CA VAL A 592 -12.80 9.16 -23.03
C VAL A 592 -12.05 8.35 -24.09
N ALA A 593 -10.74 8.10 -23.92
CA ALA A 593 -9.98 7.17 -24.75
C ALA A 593 -10.67 5.77 -24.72
N PRO A 594 -10.76 5.04 -25.85
CA PRO A 594 -11.54 3.81 -25.94
C PRO A 594 -11.19 2.79 -24.86
N ASP A 595 -9.88 2.63 -24.66
CA ASP A 595 -9.19 1.81 -23.67
C ASP A 595 -9.57 2.08 -22.20
N PHE A 596 -10.20 3.21 -21.89
CA PHE A 596 -10.52 3.67 -20.54
C PHE A 596 -12.03 3.90 -20.32
N MET A 597 -12.82 3.92 -21.39
CA MET A 597 -14.27 4.15 -21.32
C MET A 597 -15.00 3.13 -20.43
N THR A 598 -14.49 1.89 -20.39
CA THR A 598 -14.99 0.78 -19.56
C THR A 598 -14.75 0.95 -18.06
N GLY A 599 -13.91 1.90 -17.64
CA GLY A 599 -13.63 2.16 -16.22
C GLY A 599 -14.72 2.98 -15.49
N TRP A 600 -15.78 3.41 -16.20
CA TRP A 600 -16.89 4.23 -15.66
C TRP A 600 -18.18 3.45 -15.37
N THR A 601 -18.14 2.12 -15.33
CA THR A 601 -19.34 1.26 -15.28
C THR A 601 -20.11 1.32 -13.95
N ASP A 602 -19.56 1.92 -12.90
CA ASP A 602 -20.19 2.00 -11.57
C ASP A 602 -20.73 3.38 -11.20
N ILE A 603 -20.66 4.41 -12.04
CA ILE A 603 -21.20 5.76 -11.77
C ILE A 603 -22.38 6.14 -12.69
N THR A 604 -23.19 7.10 -12.25
CA THR A 604 -24.30 7.64 -13.08
C THR A 604 -23.80 8.58 -14.18
N THR A 605 -24.60 8.74 -15.24
CA THR A 605 -24.34 9.72 -16.31
C THR A 605 -24.19 11.14 -15.79
N GLN A 606 -24.95 11.53 -14.76
CA GLN A 606 -24.90 12.87 -14.18
C GLN A 606 -23.64 13.09 -13.34
N GLU A 607 -23.22 12.10 -12.53
CA GLU A 607 -21.91 12.14 -11.84
C GLU A 607 -20.78 12.23 -12.87
N ARG A 608 -20.83 11.41 -13.93
CA ARG A 608 -19.82 11.40 -14.99
C ARG A 608 -19.70 12.77 -15.66
N LYS A 609 -20.84 13.36 -16.08
CA LYS A 609 -20.89 14.71 -16.63
C LYS A 609 -20.20 15.71 -15.69
N ALA A 610 -20.59 15.72 -14.41
CA ALA A 610 -20.08 16.68 -13.44
C ALA A 610 -18.57 16.56 -13.24
N ILE A 611 -18.02 15.33 -13.21
CA ILE A 611 -16.57 15.09 -13.09
C ILE A 611 -15.84 15.62 -14.34
N LEU A 612 -16.31 15.28 -15.54
CA LEU A 612 -15.70 15.72 -16.80
C LEU A 612 -15.74 17.25 -16.93
N GLU A 613 -16.85 17.87 -16.55
CA GLU A 613 -17.03 19.33 -16.60
C GLU A 613 -16.18 20.06 -15.56
N ALA A 614 -16.07 19.55 -14.32
CA ALA A 614 -15.20 20.11 -13.30
C ALA A 614 -13.72 20.02 -13.69
N LEU A 615 -13.26 18.86 -14.16
CA LEU A 615 -11.88 18.65 -14.59
C LEU A 615 -11.52 19.49 -15.82
N LEU A 616 -12.36 19.52 -16.86
CA LEU A 616 -12.11 20.33 -18.06
C LEU A 616 -12.12 21.83 -17.72
N SER A 617 -13.01 22.28 -16.84
CA SER A 617 -13.06 23.68 -16.40
C SER A 617 -11.82 24.10 -15.64
N THR A 618 -11.27 23.23 -14.77
CA THR A 618 -10.03 23.48 -14.03
C THR A 618 -8.82 23.47 -14.95
N TRP A 619 -8.72 22.46 -15.82
CA TRP A 619 -7.68 22.34 -16.83
C TRP A 619 -7.64 23.59 -17.73
N TRP A 620 -8.81 24.08 -18.15
CA TRP A 620 -8.92 25.25 -19.01
C TRP A 620 -8.49 26.53 -18.30
N ASP A 621 -8.85 26.70 -17.03
CA ASP A 621 -8.43 27.85 -16.22
C ASP A 621 -6.92 27.99 -16.13
N LYS A 622 -6.18 26.87 -16.12
CA LYS A 622 -4.72 26.89 -16.11
C LYS A 622 -4.12 27.01 -17.51
N THR A 623 -4.58 26.20 -18.47
CA THR A 623 -4.09 26.19 -19.86
C THR A 623 -4.15 27.57 -20.51
N ARG A 624 -5.26 28.32 -20.32
CA ARG A 624 -5.47 29.63 -20.96
C ARG A 624 -4.59 30.77 -20.43
N GLN A 625 -3.82 30.54 -19.36
CA GLN A 625 -2.89 31.54 -18.81
C GLN A 625 -1.62 31.70 -19.67
N TYR A 626 -1.32 30.73 -20.54
CA TYR A 626 -0.10 30.70 -21.32
C TYR A 626 -0.36 31.16 -22.78
N PRO A 627 0.37 32.18 -23.29
CA PRO A 627 0.26 32.63 -24.67
C PRO A 627 0.74 31.55 -25.66
N ALA A 628 0.28 31.61 -26.91
CA ALA A 628 0.60 30.62 -27.95
C ALA A 628 2.09 30.32 -28.12
N ALA A 629 2.96 31.34 -27.96
CA ALA A 629 4.41 31.19 -28.03
C ALA A 629 5.00 30.25 -26.96
N ASP A 630 4.39 30.11 -25.79
CA ASP A 630 4.84 29.14 -24.77
C ASP A 630 4.48 27.68 -25.12
N TRP A 631 3.56 27.46 -26.05
CA TRP A 631 3.18 26.14 -26.55
C TRP A 631 4.06 25.67 -27.71
N TRP A 632 4.41 26.57 -28.63
CA TRP A 632 5.25 26.23 -29.80
C TRP A 632 6.72 26.03 -29.45
N ASN A 633 7.26 26.80 -28.49
CA ASN A 633 8.69 26.78 -28.16
C ASN A 633 9.07 25.61 -27.21
N GLY A 634 8.66 24.38 -27.54
CA GLY A 634 8.89 23.18 -26.72
C GLY A 634 7.75 22.82 -25.77
N GLY A 635 6.64 23.57 -25.77
CA GLY A 635 5.43 23.27 -24.98
C GLY A 635 4.52 22.17 -25.56
N GLY A 636 4.97 21.46 -26.61
CA GLY A 636 4.29 20.29 -27.16
C GLY A 636 3.25 20.56 -28.26
N ALA A 637 3.32 21.72 -28.92
CA ALA A 637 2.53 22.07 -30.10
C ALA A 637 3.42 22.55 -31.27
N SER A 638 2.90 22.51 -32.50
CA SER A 638 3.53 23.15 -33.67
C SER A 638 2.48 23.81 -34.57
N THR A 639 2.83 24.95 -35.18
CA THR A 639 1.98 25.65 -36.17
C THR A 639 1.83 24.89 -37.49
N THR A 640 2.71 23.93 -37.76
CA THR A 640 2.72 23.08 -38.96
C THR A 640 2.17 21.66 -38.72
N GLU A 641 1.67 21.39 -37.50
CA GLU A 641 1.19 20.07 -37.13
C GLU A 641 -0.12 19.73 -37.86
N LEU A 642 -0.15 18.56 -38.51
CA LEU A 642 -1.37 18.00 -39.09
C LEU A 642 -2.12 17.20 -38.03
N ILE A 643 -3.35 17.63 -37.74
CA ILE A 643 -4.24 16.98 -36.78
C ILE A 643 -5.12 15.97 -37.53
N ASN A 644 -5.00 14.69 -37.15
CA ASN A 644 -5.77 13.56 -37.69
C ASN A 644 -6.71 12.92 -36.64
N GLY A 645 -6.71 13.42 -35.40
CA GLY A 645 -7.57 12.94 -34.33
C GLY A 645 -7.12 11.64 -33.65
N PHE A 646 -5.90 11.15 -33.90
CA PHE A 646 -5.41 9.95 -33.22
C PHE A 646 -5.24 10.20 -31.72
N TYR A 647 -6.08 9.55 -30.91
CA TYR A 647 -6.25 9.84 -29.48
C TYR A 647 -5.01 9.57 -28.61
N ASP A 648 -4.00 8.84 -29.09
CA ASP A 648 -2.74 8.64 -28.35
C ASP A 648 -1.52 9.30 -29.02
N SER A 649 -1.75 10.48 -29.61
CA SER A 649 -0.73 11.27 -30.30
C SER A 649 -0.31 12.53 -29.50
N THR A 650 -0.09 13.64 -30.18
CA THR A 650 0.16 15.00 -29.66
C THR A 650 -1.00 15.57 -28.87
N LEU A 651 -0.79 16.73 -28.24
CA LEU A 651 -1.84 17.45 -27.51
C LEU A 651 -2.98 17.89 -28.43
N GLY A 652 -2.68 18.40 -29.63
CA GLY A 652 -3.71 18.82 -30.61
C GLY A 652 -4.60 17.65 -31.03
N ASN A 653 -4.00 16.50 -31.37
CA ASN A 653 -4.74 15.29 -31.72
C ASN A 653 -5.60 14.76 -30.56
N ARG A 654 -5.10 14.84 -29.32
CA ARG A 654 -5.86 14.49 -28.12
C ARG A 654 -7.04 15.43 -27.88
N LEU A 655 -6.89 16.74 -28.06
CA LEU A 655 -7.98 17.71 -27.93
C LEU A 655 -9.03 17.52 -29.02
N TRP A 656 -8.62 17.29 -30.26
CA TRP A 656 -9.50 16.99 -31.40
C TRP A 656 -10.39 15.77 -31.14
N TYR A 657 -9.82 14.72 -30.55
CA TYR A 657 -10.56 13.53 -30.12
C TYR A 657 -11.45 13.78 -28.89
N LEU A 658 -10.90 14.42 -27.84
CA LEU A 658 -11.53 14.69 -26.54
C LEU A 658 -12.83 15.50 -26.65
N LEU A 659 -12.76 16.64 -27.33
CA LEU A 659 -13.75 17.72 -27.22
C LEU A 659 -15.16 17.32 -27.70
N PRO A 660 -15.34 16.62 -28.85
CA PRO A 660 -16.66 16.14 -29.28
C PRO A 660 -17.27 15.15 -28.29
N GLN A 661 -16.46 14.27 -27.71
CA GLN A 661 -16.93 13.27 -26.75
C GLN A 661 -17.34 13.90 -25.42
N PHE A 662 -16.62 14.91 -24.93
CA PHE A 662 -17.02 15.65 -23.74
C PHE A 662 -18.37 16.36 -23.95
N LYS A 663 -18.57 16.98 -25.12
CA LYS A 663 -19.85 17.58 -25.52
C LYS A 663 -20.98 16.53 -25.57
N TYR A 664 -20.74 15.36 -26.16
CA TYR A 664 -21.69 14.24 -26.18
C TYR A 664 -22.03 13.72 -24.78
N LEU A 665 -21.04 13.64 -23.89
CA LEU A 665 -21.22 13.26 -22.48
C LEU A 665 -21.82 14.38 -21.61
N GLY A 666 -22.31 15.47 -22.23
CA GLY A 666 -23.12 16.50 -21.60
C GLY A 666 -22.35 17.67 -20.98
N VAL A 667 -21.03 17.74 -21.14
CA VAL A 667 -20.21 18.91 -20.73
C VAL A 667 -20.64 20.14 -21.53
N ASN A 668 -20.68 21.31 -20.89
CA ASN A 668 -21.18 22.56 -21.48
C ASN A 668 -20.57 22.86 -22.86
N PRO A 669 -21.37 22.94 -23.94
CA PRO A 669 -20.90 23.20 -25.29
C PRO A 669 -20.13 24.52 -25.45
N THR A 670 -20.45 25.55 -24.67
CA THR A 670 -19.72 26.84 -24.69
C THR A 670 -18.29 26.67 -24.22
N LEU A 671 -18.04 25.86 -23.19
CA LEU A 671 -16.68 25.55 -22.72
C LEU A 671 -15.91 24.76 -23.79
N VAL A 672 -16.53 23.72 -24.36
CA VAL A 672 -15.93 22.90 -25.41
C VAL A 672 -15.57 23.73 -26.64
N ASN A 673 -16.49 24.56 -27.13
CA ASN A 673 -16.27 25.44 -28.27
C ASN A 673 -15.17 26.48 -27.99
N THR A 674 -15.15 27.07 -26.79
CA THR A 674 -14.10 28.02 -26.38
C THR A 674 -12.70 27.40 -26.44
N ILE A 675 -12.56 26.13 -26.01
CA ILE A 675 -11.28 25.42 -26.09
C ILE A 675 -10.92 25.07 -27.54
N ALA A 676 -11.90 24.72 -28.38
CA ALA A 676 -11.68 24.49 -29.82
C ALA A 676 -11.24 25.78 -30.54
N ASP A 677 -11.81 26.93 -30.21
CA ASP A 677 -11.43 28.24 -30.77
C ASP A 677 -10.01 28.65 -30.32
N TRP A 678 -9.64 28.38 -29.08
CA TRP A 678 -8.25 28.51 -28.64
C TRP A 678 -7.31 27.54 -29.38
N ALA A 679 -7.70 26.28 -29.54
CA ALA A 679 -6.90 25.28 -30.23
C ALA A 679 -6.66 25.64 -31.71
N GLN A 680 -7.60 26.32 -32.38
CA GLN A 680 -7.42 26.90 -33.71
C GLN A 680 -6.27 27.92 -33.77
N THR A 681 -6.01 28.66 -32.69
CA THR A 681 -4.88 29.60 -32.61
C THR A 681 -3.53 28.90 -32.43
N ILE A 682 -3.51 27.69 -31.86
CA ILE A 682 -2.30 26.91 -31.59
C ILE A 682 -1.95 25.98 -32.77
N TRP A 683 -2.95 25.37 -33.39
CA TRP A 683 -2.86 24.44 -34.51
C TRP A 683 -3.67 24.93 -35.71
N PRO A 684 -3.16 25.94 -36.46
CA PRO A 684 -3.91 26.64 -37.51
C PRO A 684 -4.19 25.79 -38.76
N GLN A 685 -3.45 24.69 -38.98
CA GLN A 685 -3.67 23.78 -40.11
C GLN A 685 -4.91 22.89 -39.96
N ALA A 686 -5.45 22.77 -38.75
CA ALA A 686 -6.62 21.94 -38.47
C ALA A 686 -7.90 22.78 -38.51
N ASN A 687 -8.99 22.21 -39.05
CA ASN A 687 -10.28 22.89 -39.11
C ASN A 687 -11.11 22.61 -37.85
N TRP A 688 -10.90 23.39 -36.78
CA TRP A 688 -11.56 23.16 -35.49
C TRP A 688 -13.07 23.44 -35.50
N SER A 689 -13.63 23.99 -36.59
CA SER A 689 -15.09 24.03 -36.78
C SER A 689 -15.71 22.62 -36.84
N LEU A 690 -14.96 21.63 -37.35
CA LEU A 690 -15.41 20.24 -37.42
C LEU A 690 -15.56 19.64 -36.02
N VAL A 691 -14.65 19.95 -35.09
CA VAL A 691 -14.74 19.56 -33.67
C VAL A 691 -15.98 20.18 -33.00
N LYS A 692 -16.30 21.44 -33.31
CA LYS A 692 -17.48 22.13 -32.77
C LYS A 692 -18.80 21.55 -33.31
N ASN A 693 -18.80 21.08 -34.56
CA ASN A 693 -19.99 20.57 -35.27
C ASN A 693 -20.11 19.03 -35.26
N ALA A 694 -19.11 18.31 -34.75
CA ALA A 694 -19.12 16.85 -34.69
C ALA A 694 -20.31 16.31 -33.88
N THR A 695 -20.93 15.28 -34.44
CA THR A 695 -21.91 14.41 -33.77
C THR A 695 -21.18 13.17 -33.28
N CYS A 696 -21.63 12.58 -32.18
CA CYS A 696 -21.06 11.33 -31.66
C CYS A 696 -22.17 10.32 -31.38
N ALA A 697 -21.81 9.04 -31.46
CA ALA A 697 -22.67 7.92 -31.10
C ALA A 697 -21.88 6.84 -30.35
N PRO A 698 -22.54 5.97 -29.57
CA PRO A 698 -21.92 4.77 -29.01
C PRO A 698 -21.46 3.83 -30.12
N TYR A 699 -20.24 3.29 -29.99
CA TYR A 699 -19.67 2.32 -30.89
C TYR A 699 -18.93 1.25 -30.06
N SER A 700 -19.62 0.12 -29.82
CA SER A 700 -19.17 -0.90 -28.87
C SER A 700 -18.90 -0.29 -27.48
N THR A 701 -17.69 -0.45 -26.94
CA THR A 701 -17.28 0.05 -25.61
C THR A 701 -16.88 1.53 -25.58
N HIS A 702 -16.87 2.24 -26.70
CA HIS A 702 -16.40 3.63 -26.79
C HIS A 702 -17.35 4.51 -27.60
N LEU A 703 -16.97 5.78 -27.81
CA LEU A 703 -17.71 6.72 -28.64
C LEU A 703 -17.01 6.88 -29.98
N ARG A 704 -17.78 6.95 -31.06
CA ARG A 704 -17.30 7.38 -32.38
C ARG A 704 -17.91 8.73 -32.69
N CYS A 705 -17.09 9.67 -33.14
CA CYS A 705 -17.52 11.02 -33.51
C CYS A 705 -17.17 11.33 -34.97
N SER A 706 -18.03 12.10 -35.62
CA SER A 706 -17.91 12.51 -37.03
C SER A 706 -18.66 13.82 -37.28
N SER A 707 -18.11 14.66 -38.17
CA SER A 707 -18.86 15.71 -38.86
C SER A 707 -19.08 15.29 -40.32
N GLU A 708 -19.85 16.03 -41.11
CA GLU A 708 -20.14 15.72 -42.53
C GLU A 708 -18.88 15.68 -43.43
N THR A 709 -17.71 16.05 -42.90
CA THR A 709 -16.42 16.14 -43.59
C THR A 709 -15.29 15.44 -42.82
N PHE A 710 -15.57 14.32 -42.13
CA PHE A 710 -14.71 13.70 -41.10
C PHE A 710 -14.50 12.19 -41.32
#